data_AF-A0A430LUZ5-F1
#
_entry.id   AF-A0A430LUZ5-F1
#
_cell.length_a   1.000
_cell.length_b   1.000
_cell.length_c   1.000
_cell.angle_alpha   90.00
_cell.angle_beta   90.00
_cell.angle_gamma   90.00
#
_symmetry.space_group_name_H-M   'P 1'
#
loop_
_entity.id
_entity.type
_entity.pdbx_description
1 polymer ?
#
loop_
_entity_poly.entity_id
_entity_poly.type
_entity_poly.pdbx_seq_one_letter_code
_entity_poly.pdbx_strand_id
1 'polypeptide(L)'
;MATLNSLKQALRKKATATSSTTQPLSDTQYFHGLNIITQGSTVYQDFIVPQLTLLLAPLVNSESPISVLEIGPGPKSVLGYLPEHLRKKVGRYFAFEPNELFTTLLEDWFTRSPLPRLENPPDISLIDFHLSNEIRNMGKFDLILFCHSMYGMTPKRDYIKQTLEMLTEGGIVVVFHRENLDVGGLVCHKTASFSTGVTRVYDDIVTLDYFVPFIAGSDMHHAVDRRRRWFKICRALGRQEGDHLFFSSPEVMVSFNKYAATLPKLMAMVPSIKNKRVKSREASSHQSAAIMRPKKIQHVQQCVGWARGHKLGLAVIGGGHSGHCLQPNVVSVDMSAFNKVNIMKGERDPRSGSLVVIEAGCKTGDIIKKTMEEGLTVPLGSRPSVGAGLWLQGGIGHLARLHGLACDAIIGAVMVSVDSGKVLCIGNVPNEHQPADAVRPENEDDLLWALKGAGTNFGIVISVTFMAHAAPTYLIRNWIIPLDLERLKLIAPFLPRNCSIDGYVFCEDDQLRLGVTMFQANTTELDVEISPSLRNLLGPEMDAKTVNGVELFDTEMYMTKMHGGHGDGKTSSFKRCFFLKDIGDMRLADTLVKMIESRPTPFCYLHLIHGGEAVSDVDADATAFGCRDWEFACVVTAVWPIDQDDTKTALEAVQWVYDVAEKLLPLSVGAYGADLGPDPRDKALAAWAFGPNRTRLAQLKNHLDPGNVLAYTCPFLKTPKQKLVILVTGEHGAGKDYCAGIWASVLSMNATRARAVNISDETKRQYADATSTDLGRLLLDQPYKEEHRLALHEFYKEQLEQRPELPKEHFMELMNNIVDVDVLIITGMREEAPLATYSPLFPDIKMIEVRVQTSKWIRKIRRGCEDDGDDSEAKAAATFTFNNDEKGTDRVKSFAKRHLLPFFHEDLERLASMVPTIPNYPTPVDFRHVLNIVSSPNGQTLCTSLLKTHFAGDWAKVDAIACCEAGGFLLAPALAQQLDKPLIPIRNAGKLPPPVVLVSKSLSHISSLADHYATGQGIEMNTDLVSNGMSVVVVDDVLASGKTLYAVLRLLCEAGARIEDISVMVVAEFPFHGGRGFLQEKGFGRVNIQSLLVFDGK
;
A
#
# COMPACT_ATOMS: atom_id res chain seq x y z
N MET A 1 23.51 3.55 8.99
CA MET A 1 23.42 2.72 10.22
C MET A 1 23.79 1.29 9.84
N ALA A 2 24.70 0.63 10.55
CA ALA A 2 25.09 -0.76 10.21
C ALA A 2 24.00 -1.78 10.58
N THR A 3 24.00 -2.96 9.96
CA THR A 3 23.09 -4.05 10.35
C THR A 3 23.62 -4.82 11.56
N LEU A 4 22.73 -5.51 12.29
CA LEU A 4 23.13 -6.43 13.36
C LEU A 4 24.06 -7.55 12.86
N ASN A 5 23.93 -7.98 11.59
CA ASN A 5 24.83 -8.96 11.01
C ASN A 5 26.22 -8.36 10.73
N SER A 6 26.31 -7.13 10.22
CA SER A 6 27.59 -6.42 10.10
C SER A 6 28.26 -6.29 11.47
N LEU A 7 27.49 -5.96 12.51
CA LEU A 7 27.98 -5.92 13.88
C LEU A 7 28.49 -7.30 14.33
N LYS A 8 27.69 -8.35 14.14
CA LYS A 8 28.07 -9.75 14.46
C LYS A 8 29.36 -10.16 13.78
N GLN A 9 29.51 -9.89 12.49
CA GLN A 9 30.71 -10.20 11.72
C GLN A 9 31.93 -9.43 12.25
N ALA A 10 31.78 -8.13 12.54
CA ALA A 10 32.85 -7.31 13.11
C ALA A 10 33.30 -7.81 14.49
N LEU A 11 32.35 -8.17 15.35
CA LEU A 11 32.60 -8.76 16.66
C LEU A 11 33.33 -10.11 16.53
N ARG A 12 32.84 -11.01 15.67
CA ARG A 12 33.44 -12.35 15.45
C ARG A 12 34.84 -12.30 14.84
N LYS A 13 35.04 -11.52 13.77
CA LYS A 13 36.33 -11.39 13.08
C LYS A 13 37.45 -11.00 14.03
N LYS A 14 37.13 -10.14 14.98
CA LYS A 14 38.11 -9.66 15.95
C LYS A 14 38.31 -10.64 17.10
N ALA A 15 37.34 -11.50 17.39
CA ALA A 15 37.46 -12.55 18.41
C ALA A 15 38.33 -13.72 17.92
N THR A 16 38.18 -14.09 16.65
CA THR A 16 39.01 -15.11 15.98
C THR A 16 40.48 -14.71 15.85
N ALA A 17 40.80 -13.41 15.81
CA ALA A 17 42.16 -12.91 15.73
C ALA A 17 42.99 -13.06 17.04
N THR A 18 42.39 -13.55 18.13
CA THR A 18 42.97 -13.54 19.48
C THR A 18 42.81 -14.88 20.25
N SER A 19 42.72 -16.02 19.56
CA SER A 19 42.26 -17.35 20.02
C SER A 19 42.36 -17.71 21.52
N SER A 20 41.22 -18.13 22.09
CA SER A 20 41.00 -19.41 22.82
C SER A 20 39.49 -19.68 22.83
N THR A 21 39.08 -20.96 22.80
CA THR A 21 37.71 -21.53 22.81
C THR A 21 36.56 -20.58 23.17
N THR A 22 35.65 -20.33 22.22
CA THR A 22 34.38 -19.63 22.46
C THR A 22 33.41 -20.55 23.21
N GLN A 23 33.00 -20.17 24.42
CA GLN A 23 31.95 -20.88 25.15
C GLN A 23 30.55 -20.49 24.61
N PRO A 24 29.56 -21.41 24.64
CA PRO A 24 28.18 -21.06 24.37
C PRO A 24 27.65 -20.08 25.44
N LEU A 25 26.61 -19.31 25.11
CA LEU A 25 25.97 -18.42 26.07
C LEU A 25 25.30 -19.22 27.18
N SER A 26 25.35 -18.71 28.42
CA SER A 26 24.52 -19.23 29.51
C SER A 26 23.05 -18.85 29.31
N ASP A 27 22.14 -19.57 29.98
CA ASP A 27 20.71 -19.28 29.92
C ASP A 27 20.38 -17.83 30.30
N THR A 28 21.05 -17.31 31.33
CA THR A 28 20.91 -15.92 31.79
C THR A 28 21.41 -14.92 30.74
N GLN A 29 22.55 -15.19 30.10
CA GLN A 29 23.09 -14.31 29.05
C GLN A 29 22.16 -14.28 27.83
N TYR A 30 21.65 -15.44 27.42
CA TYR A 30 20.71 -15.54 26.31
C TYR A 30 19.40 -14.83 26.64
N PHE A 31 18.86 -15.03 27.85
CA PHE A 31 17.66 -14.37 28.36
C PHE A 31 17.75 -12.84 28.25
N HIS A 32 18.78 -12.24 28.86
CA HIS A 32 18.94 -10.78 28.86
C HIS A 32 19.21 -10.26 27.45
N GLY A 33 20.03 -10.95 26.66
CA GLY A 33 20.33 -10.55 25.28
C GLY A 33 19.09 -10.55 24.37
N LEU A 34 18.24 -11.59 24.45
CA LEU A 34 17.00 -11.65 23.68
C LEU A 34 16.01 -10.58 24.15
N ASN A 35 15.91 -10.34 25.45
CA ASN A 35 15.02 -9.32 26.02
C ASN A 35 15.41 -7.91 25.54
N ILE A 36 16.71 -7.58 25.47
CA ILE A 36 17.19 -6.30 24.94
C ILE A 36 16.73 -6.10 23.49
N ILE A 37 16.85 -7.12 22.63
CA ILE A 37 16.47 -6.99 21.22
C ILE A 37 14.95 -6.92 21.04
N THR A 38 14.20 -7.75 21.78
CA THR A 38 12.74 -7.79 21.66
C THR A 38 12.08 -6.53 22.19
N GLN A 39 12.53 -5.98 23.33
CA GLN A 39 12.03 -4.71 23.86
C GLN A 39 12.48 -3.50 23.01
N GLY A 40 13.69 -3.57 22.45
CA GLY A 40 14.25 -2.54 21.58
C GLY A 40 13.74 -2.55 20.14
N SER A 41 12.77 -3.40 19.79
CA SER A 41 12.31 -3.62 18.42
C SER A 41 10.79 -3.59 18.31
N THR A 42 10.28 -2.99 17.24
CA THR A 42 8.84 -3.00 16.91
C THR A 42 8.44 -4.14 15.97
N VAL A 43 9.38 -5.03 15.60
CA VAL A 43 9.19 -6.11 14.61
C VAL A 43 7.97 -6.97 14.88
N TYR A 44 7.68 -7.28 16.15
CA TYR A 44 6.51 -8.09 16.48
C TYR A 44 5.20 -7.40 16.09
N GLN A 45 5.05 -6.13 16.46
CA GLN A 45 3.84 -5.35 16.26
C GLN A 45 3.69 -4.91 14.79
N ASP A 46 4.78 -4.46 14.18
CA ASP A 46 4.76 -3.84 12.86
C ASP A 46 4.88 -4.86 11.72
N PHE A 47 5.39 -6.07 11.99
CA PHE A 47 5.69 -7.06 10.96
C PHE A 47 5.20 -8.47 11.27
N ILE A 48 5.71 -9.14 12.30
CA ILE A 48 5.43 -10.57 12.54
C ILE A 48 3.94 -10.82 12.74
N VAL A 49 3.29 -10.07 13.64
CA VAL A 49 1.86 -10.26 13.97
C VAL A 49 0.95 -9.98 12.76
N PRO A 50 1.07 -8.84 12.04
CA PRO A 50 0.29 -8.59 10.83
C PRO A 50 0.48 -9.67 9.76
N GLN A 51 1.74 -10.07 9.49
CA GLN A 51 2.02 -11.04 8.43
C GLN A 51 1.55 -12.45 8.80
N LEU A 52 1.73 -12.86 10.06
CA LEU A 52 1.25 -14.14 10.56
C LEU A 52 -0.28 -14.18 10.55
N THR A 53 -0.95 -13.10 10.94
CA THR A 53 -2.42 -12.99 10.88
C THR A 53 -2.93 -13.20 9.45
N LEU A 54 -2.32 -12.53 8.46
CA LEU A 54 -2.67 -12.70 7.05
C LEU A 54 -2.38 -14.11 6.52
N LEU A 55 -1.29 -14.74 6.99
CA LEU A 55 -0.93 -16.10 6.60
C LEU A 55 -1.88 -17.14 7.18
N LEU A 56 -2.34 -16.94 8.41
CA LEU A 56 -3.22 -17.88 9.12
C LEU A 56 -4.70 -17.72 8.78
N ALA A 57 -5.11 -16.59 8.18
CA ALA A 57 -6.52 -16.32 7.83
C ALA A 57 -7.23 -17.49 7.11
N PRO A 58 -6.63 -18.21 6.14
CA PRO A 58 -7.28 -19.37 5.50
C PRO A 58 -7.53 -20.55 6.46
N LEU A 59 -6.69 -20.75 7.46
CA LEU A 59 -6.82 -21.84 8.46
C LEU A 59 -7.99 -21.59 9.42
N VAL A 60 -8.46 -20.35 9.56
CA VAL A 60 -9.57 -19.95 10.46
C VAL A 60 -10.93 -20.32 9.91
N ASN A 61 -11.04 -20.43 8.58
CA ASN A 61 -12.30 -20.73 7.90
C ASN A 61 -12.75 -22.20 8.11
N SER A 62 -11.87 -23.05 8.62
CA SER A 62 -12.20 -24.40 9.08
C SER A 62 -12.91 -24.35 10.44
N GLU A 63 -13.95 -25.15 10.66
CA GLU A 63 -14.61 -25.23 11.98
C GLU A 63 -13.71 -25.86 13.05
N SER A 64 -12.77 -26.72 12.66
CA SER A 64 -11.92 -27.48 13.57
C SER A 64 -10.86 -26.63 14.29
N PRO A 65 -10.53 -26.97 15.55
CA PRO A 65 -9.37 -26.39 16.23
C PRO A 65 -8.07 -26.79 15.53
N ILE A 66 -7.08 -25.90 15.58
CA ILE A 66 -5.75 -26.13 15.01
C ILE A 66 -4.78 -26.64 16.07
N SER A 67 -3.84 -27.46 15.62
CA SER A 67 -2.73 -27.98 16.40
C SER A 67 -1.44 -27.24 16.06
N VAL A 68 -0.73 -26.76 17.09
CA VAL A 68 0.46 -25.92 16.95
C VAL A 68 1.67 -26.53 17.63
N LEU A 69 2.80 -26.51 16.93
CA LEU A 69 4.13 -26.78 17.47
C LEU A 69 4.99 -25.51 17.37
N GLU A 70 5.49 -25.00 18.49
CA GLU A 70 6.35 -23.81 18.52
C GLU A 70 7.76 -24.17 19.01
N ILE A 71 8.77 -23.87 18.21
CA ILE A 71 10.17 -24.20 18.44
C ILE A 71 10.91 -22.90 18.80
N GLY A 72 11.44 -22.85 20.03
CA GLY A 72 12.08 -21.68 20.62
C GLY A 72 11.12 -20.49 20.81
N PRO A 73 9.95 -20.68 21.48
CA PRO A 73 9.00 -19.60 21.75
C PRO A 73 9.59 -18.46 22.61
N GLY A 74 10.64 -18.72 23.38
CA GLY A 74 11.13 -17.79 24.39
C GLY A 74 10.13 -17.63 25.55
N PRO A 75 10.11 -16.47 26.23
CA PRO A 75 9.33 -16.29 27.46
C PRO A 75 7.81 -16.20 27.23
N LYS A 76 7.37 -15.97 25.98
CA LYS A 76 5.94 -15.87 25.60
C LYS A 76 5.77 -16.34 24.16
N SER A 77 4.76 -17.16 23.90
CA SER A 77 4.39 -17.56 22.53
C SER A 77 4.02 -16.36 21.65
N VAL A 78 4.44 -16.39 20.38
CA VAL A 78 4.03 -15.38 19.39
C VAL A 78 2.52 -15.37 19.15
N LEU A 79 1.85 -16.51 19.36
CA LEU A 79 0.41 -16.66 19.21
C LEU A 79 -0.36 -15.78 20.19
N GLY A 80 0.25 -15.45 21.33
CA GLY A 80 -0.31 -14.56 22.35
C GLY A 80 -0.65 -13.16 21.85
N TYR A 81 0.04 -12.69 20.81
CA TYR A 81 -0.14 -11.37 20.23
C TYR A 81 -1.17 -11.35 19.08
N LEU A 82 -1.68 -12.52 18.67
CA LEU A 82 -2.66 -12.61 17.60
C LEU A 82 -4.06 -12.13 18.07
N PRO A 83 -4.89 -11.65 17.13
CA PRO A 83 -6.31 -11.40 17.37
C PRO A 83 -7.02 -12.56 18.08
N GLU A 84 -7.97 -12.24 18.95
CA GLU A 84 -8.64 -13.21 19.82
C GLU A 84 -9.29 -14.37 19.05
N HIS A 85 -9.85 -14.10 17.87
CA HIS A 85 -10.47 -15.13 17.02
C HIS A 85 -9.45 -16.18 16.53
N LEU A 86 -8.19 -15.80 16.30
CA LEU A 86 -7.10 -16.72 15.97
C LEU A 86 -6.67 -17.51 17.20
N ARG A 87 -6.51 -16.84 18.35
CA ARG A 87 -6.13 -17.51 19.61
C ARG A 87 -7.15 -18.56 20.02
N LYS A 88 -8.44 -18.30 19.80
CA LYS A 88 -9.55 -19.25 20.02
C LYS A 88 -9.51 -20.47 19.10
N LYS A 89 -8.75 -20.45 17.99
CA LYS A 89 -8.62 -21.63 17.12
C LYS A 89 -7.60 -22.63 17.63
N VAL A 90 -6.66 -22.22 18.48
CA VAL A 90 -5.61 -23.12 18.98
C VAL A 90 -6.21 -24.09 20.01
N GLY A 91 -6.38 -25.35 19.62
CA GLY A 91 -6.89 -26.42 20.49
C GLY A 91 -5.78 -27.26 21.12
N ARG A 92 -4.65 -27.43 20.43
CA ARG A 92 -3.48 -28.16 20.95
C ARG A 92 -2.22 -27.34 20.75
N TYR A 93 -1.38 -27.28 21.78
CA TYR A 93 -0.13 -26.51 21.77
C TYR A 93 1.03 -27.34 22.35
N PHE A 94 2.12 -27.40 21.59
CA PHE A 94 3.36 -28.06 21.95
C PHE A 94 4.52 -27.07 21.77
N ALA A 95 5.50 -27.11 22.66
CA ALA A 95 6.69 -26.28 22.54
C ALA A 95 7.98 -27.02 22.91
N PHE A 96 9.06 -26.69 22.19
CA PHE A 96 10.43 -27.04 22.53
C PHE A 96 11.19 -25.76 22.89
N GLU A 97 11.57 -25.62 24.16
CA GLU A 97 12.31 -24.47 24.66
C GLU A 97 13.50 -24.95 25.51
N PRO A 98 14.74 -24.87 25.01
CA PRO A 98 15.90 -25.41 25.74
C PRO A 98 16.35 -24.55 26.92
N ASN A 99 15.86 -23.32 27.06
CA ASN A 99 16.24 -22.41 28.15
C ASN A 99 15.30 -22.55 29.35
N GLU A 100 15.87 -22.82 30.53
CA GLU A 100 15.10 -23.08 31.76
C GLU A 100 14.30 -21.85 32.21
N LEU A 101 14.89 -20.66 32.10
CA LEU A 101 14.24 -19.40 32.46
C LEU A 101 13.06 -19.09 31.54
N PHE A 102 13.19 -19.32 30.25
CA PHE A 102 12.10 -19.13 29.29
C PHE A 102 10.98 -20.13 29.49
N THR A 103 11.30 -21.40 29.74
CA THR A 103 10.31 -22.44 30.02
C THR A 103 9.46 -22.07 31.24
N THR A 104 10.11 -21.67 32.34
CA THR A 104 9.40 -21.22 33.56
C THR A 104 8.49 -20.03 33.30
N LEU A 105 8.96 -19.04 32.53
CA LEU A 105 8.16 -17.85 32.19
C LEU A 105 7.03 -18.16 31.21
N LEU A 106 7.23 -19.10 30.29
CA LEU A 106 6.21 -19.54 29.34
C LEU A 106 5.09 -20.29 30.07
N GLU A 107 5.43 -21.15 31.04
CA GLU A 107 4.48 -21.81 31.93
C GLU A 107 3.67 -20.78 32.75
N ASP A 108 4.33 -19.81 33.40
CA ASP A 108 3.64 -18.71 34.11
C ASP A 108 2.71 -17.95 33.15
N TRP A 109 3.16 -17.69 31.93
CA TRP A 109 2.37 -16.98 30.94
C TRP A 109 1.10 -17.75 30.56
N PHE A 110 1.14 -19.08 30.47
CA PHE A 110 -0.03 -19.91 30.20
C PHE A 110 -1.06 -19.95 31.35
N THR A 111 -0.65 -19.70 32.60
CA THR A 111 -1.59 -19.60 33.73
C THR A 111 -2.63 -18.49 33.53
N ARG A 112 -2.32 -17.48 32.73
CA ARG A 112 -3.18 -16.33 32.42
C ARG A 112 -4.16 -16.59 31.26
N SER A 113 -4.30 -17.85 30.83
CA SER A 113 -5.19 -18.30 29.75
C SER A 113 -5.04 -17.51 28.42
N PRO A 114 -3.81 -17.33 27.90
CA PRO A 114 -3.60 -16.55 26.68
C PRO A 114 -4.18 -17.22 25.42
N LEU A 115 -4.33 -18.55 25.43
CA LEU A 115 -4.98 -19.35 24.39
C LEU A 115 -6.25 -20.00 24.99
N PRO A 116 -7.44 -19.39 24.83
CA PRO A 116 -8.60 -19.68 25.67
C PRO A 116 -9.34 -20.99 25.35
N ARG A 117 -8.97 -21.70 24.27
CA ARG A 117 -9.65 -22.93 23.82
C ARG A 117 -8.72 -24.15 23.76
N LEU A 118 -7.63 -24.14 24.51
CA LEU A 118 -6.78 -25.31 24.64
C LEU A 118 -7.59 -26.48 25.22
N GLU A 119 -7.56 -27.61 24.52
CA GLU A 119 -8.26 -28.85 24.91
C GLU A 119 -7.55 -29.54 26.09
N ASN A 120 -6.23 -29.37 26.18
CA ASN A 120 -5.37 -29.92 27.21
C ASN A 120 -4.35 -28.84 27.66
N PRO A 121 -3.72 -28.98 28.83
CA PRO A 121 -2.57 -28.14 29.21
C PRO A 121 -1.50 -28.13 28.10
N PRO A 122 -0.78 -27.01 27.91
CA PRO A 122 0.29 -26.93 26.93
C PRO A 122 1.40 -27.93 27.27
N ASP A 123 1.91 -28.62 26.26
CA ASP A 123 3.03 -29.56 26.42
C ASP A 123 4.35 -28.84 26.10
N ILE A 124 5.08 -28.46 27.15
CA ILE A 124 6.32 -27.68 27.05
C ILE A 124 7.50 -28.56 27.45
N SER A 125 8.40 -28.78 26.51
CA SER A 125 9.57 -29.63 26.67
C SER A 125 10.85 -28.80 26.84
N LEU A 126 11.52 -28.94 28.00
CA LEU A 126 12.83 -28.35 28.31
C LEU A 126 13.98 -29.13 27.64
N ILE A 127 13.95 -29.21 26.32
CA ILE A 127 14.98 -29.86 25.49
C ILE A 127 15.09 -29.16 24.14
N ASP A 128 16.27 -29.30 23.51
CA ASP A 128 16.47 -28.88 22.13
C ASP A 128 15.60 -29.70 21.16
N PHE A 129 15.07 -29.04 20.13
CA PHE A 129 14.42 -29.74 19.03
C PHE A 129 15.47 -30.45 18.17
N HIS A 130 15.56 -31.78 18.27
CA HIS A 130 16.55 -32.61 17.56
C HIS A 130 15.95 -33.43 16.41
N LEU A 131 16.81 -33.89 15.50
CA LEU A 131 16.42 -34.80 14.42
C LEU A 131 16.32 -36.25 14.95
N SER A 132 15.27 -36.58 15.73
CA SER A 132 15.05 -37.95 16.26
C SER A 132 13.76 -38.60 15.75
N ASN A 133 13.71 -39.94 15.78
CA ASN A 133 12.52 -40.71 15.39
C ASN A 133 11.37 -40.60 16.40
N GLU A 134 11.64 -40.26 17.67
CA GLU A 134 10.61 -40.15 18.72
C GLU A 134 9.65 -38.99 18.46
N ILE A 135 10.15 -37.89 17.87
CA ILE A 135 9.35 -36.71 17.50
C ILE A 135 8.32 -37.04 16.41
N ARG A 136 8.55 -38.05 15.57
CA ARG A 136 7.58 -38.50 14.56
C ARG A 136 6.31 -39.09 15.18
N ASN A 137 6.35 -39.50 16.46
CA ASN A 137 5.21 -40.07 17.16
C ASN A 137 4.29 -39.00 17.80
N MET A 138 4.65 -37.71 17.77
CA MET A 138 3.83 -36.61 18.32
C MET A 138 2.58 -36.28 17.48
N GLY A 139 2.40 -36.96 16.35
CA GLY A 139 1.28 -36.74 15.43
C GLY A 139 1.55 -35.59 14.45
N LYS A 140 0.47 -35.14 13.79
CA LYS A 140 0.53 -34.07 12.79
C LYS A 140 0.06 -32.73 13.34
N PHE A 141 0.61 -31.65 12.78
CA PHE A 141 0.37 -30.26 13.15
C PHE A 141 -0.15 -29.44 11.97
N ASP A 142 -1.05 -28.50 12.26
CA ASP A 142 -1.55 -27.53 11.28
C ASP A 142 -0.61 -26.33 11.15
N LEU A 143 0.09 -26.00 12.23
CA LEU A 143 1.05 -24.90 12.27
C LEU A 143 2.31 -25.33 13.03
N ILE A 144 3.47 -25.12 12.41
CA ILE A 144 4.76 -25.28 13.07
C ILE A 144 5.51 -23.95 12.96
N LEU A 145 5.99 -23.43 14.08
CA LEU A 145 6.67 -22.13 14.17
C LEU A 145 8.11 -22.30 14.60
N PHE A 146 9.06 -21.76 13.84
CA PHE A 146 10.43 -21.55 14.28
C PHE A 146 10.60 -20.08 14.66
N CYS A 147 10.66 -19.81 15.96
CA CYS A 147 10.69 -18.47 16.54
C CYS A 147 12.11 -17.96 16.78
N HIS A 148 12.50 -17.77 18.04
CA HIS A 148 13.73 -17.05 18.40
C HIS A 148 14.99 -17.91 18.30
N SER A 149 14.84 -19.23 18.31
CA SER A 149 15.95 -20.17 18.36
C SER A 149 15.90 -21.19 17.22
N MET A 150 16.66 -20.89 16.16
CA MET A 150 17.28 -21.95 15.34
C MET A 150 18.77 -22.09 15.70
N TYR A 151 19.15 -21.71 16.92
CA TYR A 151 20.53 -21.76 17.37
C TYR A 151 20.95 -23.22 17.56
N GLY A 152 22.18 -23.58 17.14
CA GLY A 152 22.62 -24.97 17.12
C GLY A 152 22.05 -25.85 15.99
N MET A 153 21.02 -25.37 15.26
CA MET A 153 20.42 -26.12 14.14
C MET A 153 21.21 -25.92 12.85
N THR A 154 22.12 -26.84 12.56
CA THR A 154 22.93 -26.81 11.33
C THR A 154 23.00 -28.19 10.66
N PRO A 155 22.68 -28.29 9.34
CA PRO A 155 22.10 -27.26 8.48
C PRO A 155 20.58 -27.09 8.75
N LYS A 156 20.11 -25.83 8.84
CA LYS A 156 18.69 -25.50 9.14
C LYS A 156 17.67 -26.20 8.25
N ARG A 157 18.03 -26.44 6.97
CA ARG A 157 17.17 -27.10 5.98
C ARG A 157 16.69 -28.48 6.44
N ASP A 158 17.53 -29.23 7.18
CA ASP A 158 17.22 -30.62 7.53
C ASP A 158 16.12 -30.65 8.61
N TYR A 159 16.16 -29.70 9.55
CA TYR A 159 15.12 -29.47 10.55
C TYR A 159 13.81 -29.04 9.91
N ILE A 160 13.85 -28.06 9.00
CA ILE A 160 12.65 -27.62 8.27
C ILE A 160 12.06 -28.81 7.50
N LYS A 161 12.89 -29.56 6.75
CA LYS A 161 12.45 -30.72 5.98
C LYS A 161 11.78 -31.79 6.86
N GLN A 162 12.32 -32.08 8.04
CA GLN A 162 11.68 -32.99 8.98
C GLN A 162 10.30 -32.48 9.43
N THR A 163 10.18 -31.18 9.76
CA THR A 163 8.88 -30.61 10.16
C THR A 163 7.83 -30.65 9.04
N LEU A 164 8.23 -30.67 7.76
CA LEU A 164 7.28 -30.84 6.65
C LEU A 164 6.56 -32.19 6.69
N GLU A 165 7.22 -33.25 7.17
CA GLU A 165 6.63 -34.58 7.33
C GLU A 165 5.59 -34.64 8.47
N MET A 166 5.69 -33.69 9.41
CA MET A 166 4.81 -33.54 10.56
C MET A 166 3.57 -32.69 10.26
N LEU A 167 3.42 -32.16 9.04
CA LEU A 167 2.26 -31.34 8.69
C LEU A 167 0.99 -32.16 8.38
N THR A 168 -0.15 -31.62 8.78
CA THR A 168 -1.48 -32.02 8.27
C THR A 168 -1.66 -31.64 6.80
N GLU A 169 -2.73 -32.13 6.18
CA GLU A 169 -3.14 -31.69 4.85
C GLU A 169 -3.57 -30.21 4.90
N GLY A 170 -2.74 -29.32 4.34
CA GLY A 170 -2.96 -27.87 4.37
C GLY A 170 -2.21 -27.14 5.49
N GLY A 171 -1.52 -27.87 6.36
CA GLY A 171 -0.66 -27.27 7.39
C GLY A 171 0.55 -26.52 6.81
N ILE A 172 1.13 -25.65 7.63
CA ILE A 172 2.26 -24.79 7.25
C ILE A 172 3.35 -24.76 8.32
N VAL A 173 4.60 -24.68 7.87
CA VAL A 173 5.76 -24.31 8.71
C VAL A 173 6.03 -22.83 8.48
N VAL A 174 6.27 -22.06 9.53
CA VAL A 174 6.67 -20.65 9.48
C VAL A 174 8.00 -20.48 10.19
N VAL A 175 8.93 -19.80 9.55
CA VAL A 175 10.26 -19.51 10.08
C VAL A 175 10.44 -18.01 10.14
N PHE A 176 10.70 -17.50 11.35
CA PHE A 176 11.13 -16.13 11.58
C PHE A 176 12.66 -16.11 11.57
N HIS A 177 13.26 -15.27 10.72
CA HIS A 177 14.71 -15.24 10.61
C HIS A 177 15.26 -13.84 10.34
N ARG A 178 16.45 -13.58 10.86
CA ARG A 178 17.21 -12.35 10.63
C ARG A 178 18.04 -12.51 9.37
N GLU A 179 17.65 -11.82 8.30
CA GLU A 179 18.23 -11.85 6.93
C GLU A 179 17.99 -13.14 6.13
N ASN A 180 18.68 -13.31 4.99
CA ASN A 180 18.47 -14.39 4.03
C ASN A 180 18.65 -15.78 4.66
N LEU A 181 17.54 -16.52 4.77
CA LEU A 181 17.52 -17.92 5.18
C LEU A 181 17.88 -18.82 3.98
N ASP A 182 19.06 -19.43 4.01
CA ASP A 182 19.40 -20.51 3.06
C ASP A 182 18.75 -21.81 3.51
N VAL A 183 17.77 -22.29 2.72
CA VAL A 183 17.06 -23.56 2.95
C VAL A 183 17.40 -24.63 1.90
N GLY A 184 18.43 -24.41 1.08
CA GLY A 184 19.09 -25.44 0.27
C GLY A 184 18.16 -26.40 -0.49
N GLY A 185 17.43 -25.89 -1.49
CA GLY A 185 16.58 -26.70 -2.38
C GLY A 185 15.12 -26.89 -1.93
N LEU A 186 14.74 -26.33 -0.79
CA LEU A 186 13.33 -26.16 -0.41
C LEU A 186 12.73 -24.93 -1.11
N VAL A 187 11.45 -25.03 -1.48
CA VAL A 187 10.70 -23.94 -2.11
C VAL A 187 9.75 -23.31 -1.11
N CYS A 188 9.80 -21.99 -0.99
CA CYS A 188 8.89 -21.23 -0.15
C CYS A 188 7.47 -21.25 -0.68
N HIS A 189 6.51 -21.35 0.24
CA HIS A 189 5.10 -21.12 -0.02
C HIS A 189 4.81 -19.61 -0.09
N LYS A 190 5.29 -18.85 0.91
CA LYS A 190 5.18 -17.38 0.96
C LYS A 190 6.36 -16.79 1.72
N THR A 191 6.81 -15.62 1.29
CA THR A 191 7.88 -14.84 1.94
C THR A 191 7.37 -13.43 2.20
N ALA A 192 7.68 -12.90 3.38
CA ALA A 192 7.53 -11.49 3.71
C ALA A 192 8.86 -10.97 4.28
N SER A 193 9.18 -9.71 4.04
CA SER A 193 10.38 -9.06 4.54
C SER A 193 10.05 -7.77 5.29
N PHE A 194 10.92 -7.38 6.21
CA PHE A 194 10.85 -6.11 6.93
C PHE A 194 12.23 -5.45 6.90
N SER A 195 12.54 -4.83 5.77
CA SER A 195 13.86 -4.24 5.49
C SER A 195 14.18 -3.03 6.38
N THR A 196 13.17 -2.35 6.92
CA THR A 196 13.30 -1.16 7.75
C THR A 196 13.35 -1.46 9.26
N GLY A 197 13.45 -2.72 9.66
CA GLY A 197 13.55 -3.09 11.06
C GLY A 197 14.74 -2.41 11.74
N VAL A 198 14.51 -1.89 12.95
CA VAL A 198 15.56 -1.26 13.76
C VAL A 198 15.56 -1.89 15.15
N THR A 199 16.76 -2.08 15.69
CA THR A 199 16.98 -2.45 17.08
C THR A 199 17.62 -1.28 17.81
N ARG A 200 16.93 -0.82 18.85
CA ARG A 200 17.37 0.22 19.77
C ARG A 200 17.97 -0.42 21.02
N VAL A 201 19.15 0.04 21.40
CA VAL A 201 19.91 -0.49 22.56
C VAL A 201 20.39 0.69 23.39
N TYR A 202 20.26 0.64 24.71
CA TYR A 202 20.84 1.66 25.59
C TYR A 202 22.38 1.63 25.51
N ASP A 203 23.00 2.80 25.44
CA ASP A 203 24.46 2.95 25.42
C ASP A 203 25.05 2.99 26.83
N ASP A 204 24.82 1.94 27.60
CA ASP A 204 25.39 1.76 28.93
C ASP A 204 26.13 0.42 29.06
N ILE A 205 26.98 0.32 30.07
CA ILE A 205 27.85 -0.86 30.28
C ILE A 205 27.02 -2.12 30.53
N VAL A 206 25.95 -2.02 31.31
CA VAL A 206 25.13 -3.17 31.74
C VAL A 206 24.36 -3.73 30.55
N THR A 207 23.75 -2.86 29.73
CA THR A 207 23.03 -3.30 28.53
C THR A 207 23.99 -3.91 27.51
N LEU A 208 25.12 -3.25 27.23
CA LEU A 208 26.08 -3.74 26.25
C LEU A 208 26.75 -5.05 26.67
N ASP A 209 26.83 -5.34 27.97
CA ASP A 209 27.37 -6.60 28.49
C ASP A 209 26.58 -7.83 28.10
N TYR A 210 25.26 -7.72 27.98
CA TYR A 210 24.42 -8.82 27.52
C TYR A 210 24.21 -8.76 26.02
N PHE A 211 24.12 -7.55 25.44
CA PHE A 211 23.89 -7.38 24.01
C PHE A 211 25.06 -7.89 23.16
N VAL A 212 26.31 -7.59 23.52
CA VAL A 212 27.48 -7.95 22.70
C VAL A 212 27.68 -9.47 22.59
N PRO A 213 27.73 -10.24 23.68
CA PRO A 213 27.85 -11.70 23.60
C PRO A 213 26.67 -12.34 22.86
N PHE A 214 25.46 -11.82 23.07
CA PHE A 214 24.26 -12.30 22.37
C PHE A 214 24.36 -12.14 20.85
N ILE A 215 24.75 -10.95 20.37
CA ILE A 215 24.94 -10.70 18.93
C ILE A 215 26.10 -11.52 18.37
N ALA A 216 27.20 -11.66 19.12
CA ALA A 216 28.32 -12.51 18.73
C ALA A 216 27.92 -14.01 18.67
N GLY A 217 26.96 -14.43 19.49
CA GLY A 217 26.51 -15.81 19.63
C GLY A 217 27.53 -16.67 20.38
N SER A 218 28.26 -16.10 21.33
CA SER A 218 29.20 -16.81 22.20
C SER A 218 29.54 -15.94 23.40
N ASP A 219 29.89 -16.55 24.52
CA ASP A 219 30.46 -15.80 25.63
C ASP A 219 31.83 -15.21 25.21
N MET A 220 32.01 -13.92 25.51
CA MET A 220 33.19 -13.13 25.16
C MET A 220 33.93 -12.63 26.42
N HIS A 221 33.58 -13.12 27.61
CA HIS A 221 34.12 -12.66 28.89
C HIS A 221 35.53 -13.21 29.19
N HIS A 222 36.57 -12.65 28.57
CA HIS A 222 37.93 -12.74 29.13
C HIS A 222 38.71 -11.42 28.92
N ALA A 223 39.08 -10.76 30.03
CA ALA A 223 39.82 -9.50 30.17
C ALA A 223 39.09 -8.16 29.89
N VAL A 224 39.23 -7.20 30.83
CA VAL A 224 38.61 -5.85 30.81
C VAL A 224 38.99 -5.04 29.55
N ASP A 225 40.22 -5.20 29.06
CA ASP A 225 40.70 -4.52 27.86
C ASP A 225 39.98 -4.98 26.58
N ARG A 226 39.52 -6.25 26.53
CA ARG A 226 38.73 -6.76 25.40
C ARG A 226 37.31 -6.20 25.43
N ARG A 227 36.68 -6.13 26.60
CA ARG A 227 35.34 -5.57 26.81
C ARG A 227 35.22 -4.12 26.32
N ARG A 228 36.17 -3.25 26.69
CA ARG A 228 36.23 -1.86 26.19
C ARG A 228 36.34 -1.79 24.67
N ARG A 229 37.08 -2.71 24.05
CA ARG A 229 37.25 -2.78 22.60
C ARG A 229 35.97 -3.17 21.87
N TRP A 230 35.18 -4.07 22.45
CA TRP A 230 33.90 -4.48 21.89
C TRP A 230 32.86 -3.36 21.90
N PHE A 231 32.78 -2.62 23.01
CA PHE A 231 31.87 -1.48 23.08
C PHE A 231 32.24 -0.38 22.08
N LYS A 232 33.54 -0.17 21.82
CA LYS A 232 33.98 0.72 20.74
C LYS A 232 33.50 0.27 19.36
N ILE A 233 33.48 -1.04 19.08
CA ILE A 233 32.95 -1.56 17.82
C ILE A 233 31.44 -1.33 17.72
N CYS A 234 30.68 -1.60 18.79
CA CYS A 234 29.25 -1.31 18.84
C CYS A 234 28.95 0.16 18.59
N ARG A 235 29.63 1.08 19.29
CA ARG A 235 29.46 2.52 19.12
C ARG A 235 29.90 3.03 17.75
N ALA A 236 30.93 2.43 17.15
CA ALA A 236 31.40 2.81 15.82
C ALA A 236 30.44 2.39 14.70
N LEU A 237 29.74 1.27 14.87
CA LEU A 237 28.82 0.73 13.86
C LEU A 237 27.36 1.16 14.08
N GLY A 238 26.98 1.42 15.33
CA GLY A 238 25.66 1.91 15.70
C GLY A 238 25.50 3.40 15.39
N ARG A 239 24.28 3.83 15.06
CA ARG A 239 23.94 5.25 15.05
C ARG A 239 23.63 5.68 16.48
N GLN A 240 24.38 6.63 17.02
CA GLN A 240 24.12 7.17 18.34
C GLN A 240 23.07 8.29 18.26
N GLU A 241 22.06 8.22 19.12
CA GLU A 241 21.03 9.26 19.26
C GLU A 241 20.54 9.29 20.72
N GLY A 242 20.84 10.39 21.41
CA GLY A 242 20.71 10.45 22.87
C GLY A 242 21.52 9.34 23.56
N ASP A 243 20.89 8.67 24.52
CA ASP A 243 21.50 7.58 25.31
C ASP A 243 21.38 6.19 24.64
N HIS A 244 21.17 6.15 23.32
CA HIS A 244 20.89 4.90 22.61
C HIS A 244 21.76 4.72 21.36
N LEU A 245 22.05 3.46 21.07
CA LEU A 245 22.59 2.98 19.81
C LEU A 245 21.49 2.30 19.00
N PHE A 246 21.43 2.66 17.72
CA PHE A 246 20.49 2.08 16.77
C PHE A 246 21.25 1.23 15.74
N PHE A 247 20.71 0.04 15.46
CA PHE A 247 21.20 -0.88 14.44
C PHE A 247 20.07 -1.29 13.51
N SER A 248 20.37 -1.44 12.22
CA SER A 248 19.42 -2.03 11.28
C SER A 248 19.25 -3.52 11.59
N SER A 249 18.02 -3.99 11.67
CA SER A 249 17.66 -5.38 12.00
C SER A 249 16.57 -5.85 11.04
N PRO A 250 16.89 -6.06 9.76
CA PRO A 250 15.93 -6.60 8.81
C PRO A 250 15.53 -8.02 9.21
N GLU A 251 14.24 -8.30 9.10
CA GLU A 251 13.64 -9.59 9.46
C GLU A 251 12.90 -10.16 8.25
N VAL A 252 12.85 -11.48 8.14
CA VAL A 252 12.08 -12.20 7.13
C VAL A 252 11.18 -13.22 7.80
N MET A 253 9.97 -13.35 7.27
CA MET A 253 9.05 -14.42 7.61
C MET A 253 8.90 -15.30 6.38
N VAL A 254 9.31 -16.55 6.52
CA VAL A 254 9.30 -17.53 5.43
C VAL A 254 8.36 -18.66 5.81
N SER A 255 7.47 -19.05 4.90
CA SER A 255 6.57 -20.18 5.12
C SER A 255 6.77 -21.29 4.12
N PHE A 256 6.55 -22.52 4.56
CA PHE A 256 6.64 -23.74 3.76
C PHE A 256 5.38 -24.56 3.96
N ASN A 257 4.91 -25.17 2.88
CA ASN A 257 3.87 -26.20 2.95
C ASN A 257 4.54 -27.58 2.78
N LYS A 258 3.78 -28.67 2.98
CA LYS A 258 4.28 -30.05 2.85
C LYS A 258 4.93 -30.39 1.50
N TYR A 259 4.72 -29.56 0.47
CA TYR A 259 5.26 -29.77 -0.87
C TYR A 259 6.55 -29.00 -1.17
N ALA A 260 7.09 -28.25 -0.21
CA ALA A 260 8.32 -27.47 -0.37
C ALA A 260 9.53 -28.29 -0.85
N ALA A 261 9.57 -29.60 -0.57
CA ALA A 261 10.64 -30.51 -0.98
C ALA A 261 10.44 -31.16 -2.38
N THR A 262 9.41 -30.77 -3.14
CA THR A 262 9.06 -31.43 -4.43
C THR A 262 9.83 -30.90 -5.64
N LEU A 263 10.69 -29.91 -5.47
CA LEU A 263 11.49 -29.29 -6.54
C LEU A 263 12.25 -30.28 -7.44
N PRO A 264 12.88 -31.37 -6.93
CA PRO A 264 13.56 -32.35 -7.79
C PRO A 264 12.66 -32.98 -8.85
N LYS A 265 11.35 -33.13 -8.58
CA LYS A 265 10.39 -33.64 -9.56
C LYS A 265 10.24 -32.70 -10.75
N LEU A 266 10.19 -31.38 -10.50
CA LEU A 266 10.13 -30.38 -11.57
C LEU A 266 11.42 -30.34 -12.37
N MET A 267 12.58 -30.36 -11.68
CA MET A 267 13.90 -30.34 -12.32
C MET A 267 14.15 -31.55 -13.23
N ALA A 268 13.50 -32.69 -12.97
CA ALA A 268 13.57 -33.85 -13.85
C ALA A 268 12.78 -33.67 -15.17
N MET A 269 11.76 -32.80 -15.17
CA MET A 269 10.89 -32.55 -16.33
C MET A 269 11.32 -31.32 -17.15
N VAL A 270 11.86 -30.30 -16.49
CA VAL A 270 12.17 -29.00 -17.09
C VAL A 270 13.66 -28.69 -16.96
N PRO A 271 14.35 -28.28 -18.04
CA PRO A 271 15.75 -27.88 -17.97
C PRO A 271 15.94 -26.73 -16.97
N SER A 272 16.92 -26.85 -16.08
CA SER A 272 17.28 -25.81 -15.12
C SER A 272 18.67 -25.22 -15.39
N ILE A 273 18.92 -24.00 -14.92
CA ILE A 273 20.25 -23.36 -14.92
C ILE A 273 20.64 -22.99 -13.49
N LYS A 274 21.94 -23.08 -13.18
CA LYS A 274 22.45 -22.80 -11.82
C LYS A 274 22.61 -21.31 -11.53
N ASN A 275 23.10 -20.55 -12.51
CA ASN A 275 23.43 -19.13 -12.35
C ASN A 275 22.82 -18.33 -13.48
N LYS A 276 22.10 -17.25 -13.15
CA LYS A 276 21.61 -16.24 -14.09
C LYS A 276 22.04 -14.88 -13.59
N ARG A 277 22.79 -14.14 -14.41
CA ARG A 277 23.02 -12.72 -14.16
C ARG A 277 21.76 -11.96 -14.60
N VAL A 278 21.09 -11.33 -13.64
CA VAL A 278 20.00 -10.37 -13.88
C VAL A 278 20.53 -8.95 -13.79
N LYS A 279 19.75 -7.97 -14.26
CA LYS A 279 20.12 -6.56 -14.30
C LYS A 279 19.69 -5.80 -13.05
N SER A 280 18.57 -6.19 -12.43
CA SER A 280 18.17 -5.63 -11.14
C SER A 280 19.15 -6.04 -10.04
N ARG A 281 19.75 -5.05 -9.36
CA ARG A 281 20.63 -5.29 -8.21
C ARG A 281 19.86 -5.97 -7.07
N GLU A 282 18.66 -5.47 -6.77
CA GLU A 282 17.77 -6.04 -5.75
C GLU A 282 17.44 -7.51 -6.03
N ALA A 283 17.12 -7.87 -7.28
CA ALA A 283 16.88 -9.26 -7.63
C ALA A 283 18.17 -10.11 -7.60
N SER A 284 19.32 -9.52 -7.97
CA SER A 284 20.60 -10.23 -8.06
C SER A 284 21.17 -10.67 -6.70
N SER A 285 20.77 -10.01 -5.61
CA SER A 285 21.15 -10.40 -4.25
C SER A 285 20.32 -11.57 -3.70
N HIS A 286 19.23 -11.94 -4.39
CA HIS A 286 18.38 -13.07 -4.00
C HIS A 286 18.88 -14.39 -4.58
N GLN A 287 18.80 -15.43 -3.75
CA GLN A 287 19.08 -16.80 -4.17
C GLN A 287 17.76 -17.55 -4.41
N SER A 288 17.39 -17.73 -5.68
CA SER A 288 16.23 -18.55 -6.04
C SER A 288 16.45 -20.04 -5.72
N ALA A 289 15.36 -20.75 -5.41
CA ALA A 289 15.43 -22.20 -5.14
C ALA A 289 15.90 -22.97 -6.39
N ALA A 290 15.40 -22.58 -7.56
CA ALA A 290 15.91 -22.98 -8.86
C ALA A 290 15.48 -22.00 -9.94
N ILE A 291 16.23 -21.97 -11.04
CA ILE A 291 15.87 -21.24 -12.24
C ILE A 291 15.58 -22.26 -13.34
N MET A 292 14.31 -22.40 -13.69
CA MET A 292 13.86 -23.25 -14.79
C MET A 292 14.01 -22.46 -16.09
N ARG A 293 14.58 -23.07 -17.12
CA ARG A 293 14.70 -22.50 -18.46
C ARG A 293 13.91 -23.37 -19.45
N PRO A 294 12.57 -23.21 -19.51
CA PRO A 294 11.73 -23.88 -20.49
C PRO A 294 12.24 -23.64 -21.92
N LYS A 295 12.18 -24.66 -22.78
CA LYS A 295 12.60 -24.57 -24.21
C LYS A 295 11.44 -24.83 -25.19
N LYS A 296 10.29 -25.22 -24.65
CA LYS A 296 9.04 -25.50 -25.36
C LYS A 296 7.87 -25.16 -24.45
N ILE A 297 6.70 -24.86 -25.02
CA ILE A 297 5.50 -24.45 -24.28
C ILE A 297 5.11 -25.49 -23.21
N GLN A 298 5.25 -26.78 -23.52
CA GLN A 298 4.99 -27.88 -22.58
C GLN A 298 5.82 -27.79 -21.28
N HIS A 299 7.06 -27.30 -21.33
CA HIS A 299 7.86 -27.09 -20.12
C HIS A 299 7.30 -25.95 -19.24
N VAL A 300 6.72 -24.92 -19.86
CA VAL A 300 6.02 -23.85 -19.13
C VAL A 300 4.77 -24.41 -18.46
N GLN A 301 3.98 -25.21 -19.18
CA GLN A 301 2.82 -25.92 -18.61
C GLN A 301 3.21 -26.83 -17.44
N GLN A 302 4.36 -27.51 -17.51
CA GLN A 302 4.88 -28.32 -16.40
C GLN A 302 5.24 -27.48 -15.18
N CYS A 303 5.86 -26.29 -15.36
CA CYS A 303 6.11 -25.37 -14.26
C CYS A 303 4.81 -24.91 -13.60
N VAL A 304 3.83 -24.49 -14.41
CA VAL A 304 2.51 -24.03 -13.94
C VAL A 304 1.74 -25.15 -13.24
N GLY A 305 1.67 -26.33 -13.85
CA GLY A 305 0.98 -27.49 -13.28
C GLY A 305 1.62 -27.95 -11.97
N TRP A 306 2.95 -27.91 -11.89
CA TRP A 306 3.67 -28.16 -10.64
C TRP A 306 3.32 -27.11 -9.58
N ALA A 307 3.39 -25.83 -9.89
CA ALA A 307 3.09 -24.76 -8.94
C ALA A 307 1.64 -24.85 -8.42
N ARG A 308 0.67 -25.05 -9.32
CA ARG A 308 -0.74 -25.19 -8.98
C ARG A 308 -1.02 -26.43 -8.13
N GLY A 309 -0.51 -27.59 -8.54
CA GLY A 309 -0.71 -28.85 -7.83
C GLY A 309 -0.12 -28.86 -6.41
N HIS A 310 0.88 -28.03 -6.16
CA HIS A 310 1.60 -27.95 -4.89
C HIS A 310 1.32 -26.65 -4.10
N LYS A 311 0.44 -25.76 -4.60
CA LYS A 311 0.14 -24.44 -4.00
C LYS A 311 1.42 -23.61 -3.73
N LEU A 312 2.31 -23.54 -4.72
CA LEU A 312 3.57 -22.78 -4.65
C LEU A 312 3.56 -21.63 -5.66
N GLY A 313 4.27 -20.55 -5.36
CA GLY A 313 4.43 -19.41 -6.25
C GLY A 313 5.59 -19.58 -7.24
N LEU A 314 5.49 -18.90 -8.38
CA LEU A 314 6.50 -18.77 -9.42
C LEU A 314 6.87 -17.30 -9.62
N ALA A 315 8.14 -17.05 -9.89
CA ALA A 315 8.62 -15.80 -10.47
C ALA A 315 8.90 -15.99 -11.97
N VAL A 316 8.90 -14.91 -12.75
CA VAL A 316 9.18 -14.95 -14.19
C VAL A 316 10.36 -14.05 -14.53
N ILE A 317 11.31 -14.56 -15.32
CA ILE A 317 12.46 -13.81 -15.83
C ILE A 317 12.28 -13.61 -17.33
N GLY A 318 11.98 -12.38 -17.72
CA GLY A 318 12.15 -11.88 -19.10
C GLY A 318 13.55 -11.25 -19.28
N GLY A 319 13.60 -9.92 -19.35
CA GLY A 319 14.86 -9.17 -19.46
C GLY A 319 15.68 -9.06 -18.17
N GLY A 320 15.14 -9.48 -17.01
CA GLY A 320 15.85 -9.47 -15.72
C GLY A 320 16.02 -8.09 -15.06
N HIS A 321 15.17 -7.12 -15.41
CA HIS A 321 15.23 -5.74 -14.87
C HIS A 321 14.31 -5.50 -13.66
N SER A 322 13.32 -6.35 -13.42
CA SER A 322 12.42 -6.20 -12.27
C SER A 322 13.03 -6.77 -10.98
N GLY A 323 12.79 -6.12 -9.83
CA GLY A 323 13.10 -6.69 -8.51
C GLY A 323 12.37 -8.00 -8.22
N HIS A 324 11.24 -8.26 -8.88
CA HIS A 324 10.43 -9.47 -8.68
C HIS A 324 10.95 -10.71 -9.40
N CYS A 325 11.85 -10.57 -10.38
CA CYS A 325 12.20 -11.68 -11.28
C CYS A 325 13.01 -12.79 -10.61
N LEU A 326 13.72 -12.49 -9.52
CA LEU A 326 14.36 -13.47 -8.64
C LEU A 326 13.94 -13.19 -7.21
N GLN A 327 13.50 -14.24 -6.53
CA GLN A 327 13.04 -14.19 -5.15
C GLN A 327 13.72 -15.28 -4.32
N PRO A 328 14.02 -15.03 -3.04
CA PRO A 328 14.70 -16.00 -2.19
C PRO A 328 13.89 -17.29 -2.09
N ASN A 329 14.52 -18.43 -2.40
CA ASN A 329 13.94 -19.76 -2.28
C ASN A 329 12.62 -19.98 -3.07
N VAL A 330 12.45 -19.24 -4.17
CA VAL A 330 11.32 -19.38 -5.11
C VAL A 330 11.81 -19.98 -6.42
N VAL A 331 10.93 -20.68 -7.14
CA VAL A 331 11.21 -21.14 -8.51
C VAL A 331 10.98 -20.00 -9.50
N SER A 332 12.01 -19.68 -10.26
CA SER A 332 11.96 -18.63 -11.30
C SER A 332 11.96 -19.26 -12.69
N VAL A 333 11.04 -18.81 -13.55
CA VAL A 333 10.87 -19.31 -14.93
C VAL A 333 11.55 -18.35 -15.90
N ASP A 334 12.70 -18.76 -16.45
CA ASP A 334 13.52 -18.02 -17.40
C ASP A 334 13.05 -18.23 -18.84
N MET A 335 12.47 -17.18 -19.41
CA MET A 335 11.90 -17.18 -20.76
C MET A 335 12.94 -16.94 -21.86
N SER A 336 14.23 -16.81 -21.55
CA SER A 336 15.29 -16.49 -22.52
C SER A 336 15.54 -17.51 -23.64
N ALA A 337 14.90 -18.69 -23.59
CA ALA A 337 14.92 -19.63 -24.72
C ALA A 337 13.82 -19.35 -25.75
N PHE A 338 12.78 -18.58 -25.39
CA PHE A 338 11.78 -18.04 -26.30
C PHE A 338 12.26 -16.67 -26.77
N ASN A 339 13.17 -16.65 -27.74
CA ASN A 339 13.91 -15.45 -28.17
C ASN A 339 13.80 -15.17 -29.68
N LYS A 340 12.75 -15.66 -30.34
CA LYS A 340 12.49 -15.41 -31.77
C LYS A 340 11.68 -14.13 -31.99
N VAL A 341 12.01 -13.45 -33.09
CA VAL A 341 11.26 -12.33 -33.66
C VAL A 341 10.91 -12.72 -35.09
N ASN A 342 9.63 -12.75 -35.45
CA ASN A 342 9.14 -13.09 -36.79
C ASN A 342 8.35 -11.91 -37.35
N ILE A 343 8.58 -11.59 -38.62
CA ILE A 343 8.01 -10.40 -39.27
C ILE A 343 7.05 -10.87 -40.36
N MET A 344 5.81 -10.40 -40.28
CA MET A 344 4.73 -10.73 -41.21
C MET A 344 4.42 -9.49 -42.05
N LYS A 345 4.73 -9.56 -43.34
CA LYS A 345 4.42 -8.47 -44.28
C LYS A 345 2.95 -8.61 -44.68
N GLY A 346 2.20 -7.49 -44.61
CA GLY A 346 0.81 -7.47 -45.07
C GLY A 346 0.74 -7.77 -46.57
N GLU A 347 0.20 -8.93 -46.94
CA GLU A 347 -0.12 -9.21 -48.34
C GLU A 347 -1.44 -8.48 -48.71
N ARG A 348 -1.32 -7.43 -49.52
CA ARG A 348 -2.37 -6.89 -50.42
C ARG A 348 -3.41 -5.90 -49.88
N ASP A 349 -3.39 -5.45 -48.62
CA ASP A 349 -4.22 -4.31 -48.17
C ASP A 349 -3.39 -3.24 -47.43
N PRO A 350 -3.28 -2.00 -47.93
CA PRO A 350 -2.61 -0.88 -47.25
C PRO A 350 -3.17 -0.58 -45.85
N ARG A 351 -4.37 -1.08 -45.51
CA ARG A 351 -5.00 -0.94 -44.19
C ARG A 351 -4.60 -2.03 -43.18
N SER A 352 -4.00 -3.13 -43.64
CA SER A 352 -3.50 -4.21 -42.79
C SER A 352 -2.00 -4.04 -42.58
N GLY A 353 -1.62 -3.27 -41.55
CA GLY A 353 -0.22 -2.98 -41.24
C GLY A 353 0.64 -4.23 -41.03
N SER A 354 1.95 -4.12 -41.23
CA SER A 354 2.91 -5.19 -40.95
C SER A 354 2.83 -5.61 -39.47
N LEU A 355 2.94 -6.90 -39.20
CA LEU A 355 2.90 -7.45 -37.85
C LEU A 355 4.26 -8.03 -37.46
N VAL A 356 4.62 -7.95 -36.17
CA VAL A 356 5.82 -8.59 -35.64
C VAL A 356 5.43 -9.47 -34.47
N VAL A 357 5.72 -10.77 -34.57
CA VAL A 357 5.52 -11.74 -33.49
C VAL A 357 6.82 -11.89 -32.72
N ILE A 358 6.79 -11.54 -31.44
CA ILE A 358 7.95 -11.44 -30.55
C ILE A 358 7.78 -12.41 -29.39
N GLU A 359 8.74 -13.31 -29.21
CA GLU A 359 8.78 -14.19 -28.06
C GLU A 359 9.24 -13.46 -26.78
N ALA A 360 8.71 -13.87 -25.62
CA ALA A 360 8.84 -13.11 -24.36
C ALA A 360 10.28 -12.98 -23.79
N GLY A 361 11.21 -13.80 -24.27
CA GLY A 361 12.64 -13.74 -23.93
C GLY A 361 13.46 -12.79 -24.79
N CYS A 362 12.88 -12.19 -25.83
CA CYS A 362 13.54 -11.17 -26.65
C CYS A 362 13.84 -9.90 -25.86
N LYS A 363 14.96 -9.25 -26.21
CA LYS A 363 15.32 -7.94 -25.67
C LYS A 363 15.07 -6.85 -26.70
N THR A 364 14.85 -5.62 -26.23
CA THR A 364 14.56 -4.48 -27.11
C THR A 364 15.59 -4.30 -28.22
N GLY A 365 16.89 -4.35 -27.89
CA GLY A 365 17.94 -4.16 -28.89
C GLY A 365 17.91 -5.22 -30.00
N ASP A 366 17.63 -6.48 -29.66
CA ASP A 366 17.53 -7.58 -30.62
C ASP A 366 16.31 -7.41 -31.54
N ILE A 367 15.19 -6.95 -30.98
CA ILE A 367 13.95 -6.68 -31.72
C ILE A 367 14.14 -5.51 -32.69
N ILE A 368 14.65 -4.38 -32.20
CA ILE A 368 14.84 -3.17 -33.00
C ILE A 368 15.82 -3.45 -34.14
N LYS A 369 16.94 -4.11 -33.86
CA LYS A 369 17.91 -4.49 -34.90
C LYS A 369 17.25 -5.31 -36.02
N LYS A 370 16.50 -6.36 -35.67
CA LYS A 370 15.89 -7.26 -36.66
C LYS A 370 14.72 -6.62 -37.41
N THR A 371 13.92 -5.78 -36.76
CA THR A 371 12.81 -5.07 -37.42
C THR A 371 13.32 -3.99 -38.38
N MET A 372 14.39 -3.30 -38.01
CA MET A 372 15.01 -2.28 -38.86
C MET A 372 15.66 -2.83 -40.12
N GLU A 373 16.17 -4.07 -40.10
CA GLU A 373 16.64 -4.77 -41.31
C GLU A 373 15.54 -4.87 -42.38
N GLU A 374 14.26 -4.81 -41.99
CA GLU A 374 13.10 -4.82 -42.88
C GLU A 374 12.44 -3.43 -43.03
N GLY A 375 13.08 -2.36 -42.56
CA GLY A 375 12.53 -1.00 -42.59
C GLY A 375 11.36 -0.77 -41.64
N LEU A 376 11.22 -1.60 -40.60
CA LEU A 376 10.14 -1.55 -39.62
C LEU A 376 10.66 -1.26 -38.21
N THR A 377 9.75 -0.87 -37.31
CA THR A 377 10.01 -0.71 -35.87
C THR A 377 8.77 -1.05 -35.04
N VAL A 378 8.97 -1.21 -33.74
CA VAL A 378 7.93 -1.35 -32.70
C VAL A 378 8.25 -0.33 -31.60
N PRO A 379 7.26 0.38 -31.02
CA PRO A 379 7.50 1.42 -30.01
C PRO A 379 7.92 0.84 -28.65
N LEU A 380 9.13 0.32 -28.55
CA LEU A 380 9.70 -0.28 -27.34
C LEU A 380 10.47 0.74 -26.49
N GLY A 381 10.92 0.34 -25.29
CA GLY A 381 11.62 1.23 -24.36
C GLY A 381 13.08 1.55 -24.71
N SER A 382 13.60 2.63 -24.10
CA SER A 382 14.90 3.24 -24.45
C SER A 382 16.15 2.41 -24.12
N ARG A 383 16.01 1.28 -23.40
CA ARG A 383 17.16 0.45 -22.95
C ARG A 383 17.24 -0.85 -23.75
N PRO A 384 18.35 -1.14 -24.45
CA PRO A 384 18.44 -2.29 -25.36
C PRO A 384 18.38 -3.64 -24.63
N SER A 385 18.76 -3.68 -23.35
CA SER A 385 18.78 -4.92 -22.56
C SER A 385 17.46 -5.28 -21.88
N VAL A 386 16.43 -4.42 -21.97
CA VAL A 386 15.11 -4.64 -21.37
C VAL A 386 14.32 -5.65 -22.20
N GLY A 387 13.39 -6.39 -21.59
CA GLY A 387 12.58 -7.42 -22.25
C GLY A 387 11.09 -7.32 -21.87
N ALA A 388 10.35 -8.43 -22.01
CA ALA A 388 8.89 -8.46 -21.94
C ALA A 388 8.20 -7.82 -20.73
N GLY A 389 8.85 -7.82 -19.56
CA GLY A 389 8.30 -7.16 -18.38
C GLY A 389 7.95 -5.68 -18.63
N LEU A 390 8.72 -4.99 -19.46
CA LEU A 390 8.46 -3.58 -19.77
C LEU A 390 7.23 -3.39 -20.65
N TRP A 391 7.18 -4.04 -21.82
CA TRP A 391 6.11 -3.80 -22.80
C TRP A 391 4.77 -4.47 -22.42
N LEU A 392 4.76 -5.38 -21.44
CA LEU A 392 3.54 -5.84 -20.78
C LEU A 392 3.04 -4.89 -19.67
N GLN A 393 3.85 -3.91 -19.25
CA GLN A 393 3.53 -2.97 -18.17
C GLN A 393 3.33 -1.53 -18.66
N GLY A 394 3.08 -1.32 -19.95
CA GLY A 394 3.07 0.00 -20.58
C GLY A 394 4.19 0.08 -21.60
N GLY A 395 5.39 0.39 -21.13
CA GLY A 395 6.59 0.51 -21.97
C GLY A 395 6.75 1.90 -22.55
N ILE A 396 7.52 2.72 -21.83
CA ILE A 396 7.86 4.10 -22.19
C ILE A 396 9.19 4.08 -22.93
N GLY A 397 9.24 4.75 -24.09
CA GLY A 397 10.44 4.85 -24.93
C GLY A 397 10.36 6.03 -25.89
N HIS A 398 11.35 6.16 -26.78
CA HIS A 398 11.51 7.33 -27.66
C HIS A 398 10.35 7.58 -28.62
N LEU A 399 9.60 6.55 -28.98
CA LEU A 399 8.45 6.64 -29.87
C LEU A 399 7.10 6.80 -29.15
N ALA A 400 7.11 6.93 -27.80
CA ALA A 400 5.87 6.98 -27.02
C ALA A 400 4.94 8.12 -27.43
N ARG A 401 5.48 9.32 -27.67
CA ARG A 401 4.69 10.48 -28.14
C ARG A 401 4.11 10.29 -29.54
N LEU A 402 4.81 9.56 -30.41
CA LEU A 402 4.40 9.36 -31.80
C LEU A 402 3.36 8.24 -31.94
N HIS A 403 3.59 7.10 -31.28
CA HIS A 403 2.82 5.86 -31.49
C HIS A 403 2.12 5.31 -30.25
N GLY A 404 2.25 5.96 -29.09
CA GLY A 404 1.71 5.49 -27.82
C GLY A 404 2.70 4.57 -27.11
N LEU A 405 2.28 4.01 -25.98
CA LEU A 405 3.11 3.10 -25.19
C LEU A 405 3.34 1.79 -25.95
N ALA A 406 4.40 1.04 -25.61
CA ALA A 406 4.67 -0.26 -26.24
C ALA A 406 3.45 -1.19 -26.17
N CYS A 407 2.75 -1.19 -25.04
CA CYS A 407 1.58 -2.01 -24.82
C CYS A 407 0.42 -1.64 -25.75
N ASP A 408 0.32 -0.41 -26.24
CA ASP A 408 -0.76 0.04 -27.11
C ASP A 408 -0.71 -0.65 -28.48
N ALA A 409 0.50 -0.98 -28.95
CA ALA A 409 0.76 -1.72 -30.18
C ALA A 409 0.53 -3.24 -30.07
N ILE A 410 0.21 -3.78 -28.88
CA ILE A 410 -0.12 -5.19 -28.69
C ILE A 410 -1.53 -5.47 -29.21
N ILE A 411 -1.65 -6.41 -30.16
CA ILE A 411 -2.93 -6.81 -30.75
C ILE A 411 -3.27 -8.29 -30.51
N GLY A 412 -2.32 -9.10 -30.04
CA GLY A 412 -2.57 -10.50 -29.72
C GLY A 412 -1.42 -11.16 -28.97
N ALA A 413 -1.67 -12.32 -28.37
CA ALA A 413 -0.68 -13.03 -27.55
C ALA A 413 -0.91 -14.54 -27.51
N VAL A 414 0.17 -15.27 -27.24
CA VAL A 414 0.15 -16.68 -26.83
C VAL A 414 0.69 -16.77 -25.41
N MET A 415 -0.05 -17.39 -24.50
CA MET A 415 0.35 -17.51 -23.09
C MET A 415 -0.09 -18.84 -22.47
N VAL A 416 0.50 -19.22 -21.34
CA VAL A 416 0.02 -20.33 -20.52
C VAL A 416 -0.79 -19.76 -19.34
N SER A 417 -2.05 -20.17 -19.26
CA SER A 417 -2.96 -19.84 -18.16
C SER A 417 -2.47 -20.47 -16.86
N VAL A 418 -2.39 -19.71 -15.78
CA VAL A 418 -1.99 -20.24 -14.47
C VAL A 418 -3.12 -20.93 -13.72
N ASP A 419 -4.36 -20.51 -13.97
CA ASP A 419 -5.55 -21.21 -13.51
C ASP A 419 -5.66 -22.62 -14.12
N SER A 420 -5.74 -22.73 -15.45
CA SER A 420 -6.02 -24.02 -16.12
C SER A 420 -4.77 -24.80 -16.53
N GLY A 421 -3.63 -24.14 -16.78
CA GLY A 421 -2.44 -24.74 -17.40
C GLY A 421 -2.57 -24.93 -18.91
N LYS A 422 -3.68 -24.49 -19.51
CA LYS A 422 -3.89 -24.53 -20.97
C LYS A 422 -3.09 -23.43 -21.67
N VAL A 423 -2.75 -23.67 -22.92
CA VAL A 423 -2.20 -22.66 -23.82
C VAL A 423 -3.35 -21.82 -24.36
N LEU A 424 -3.27 -20.51 -24.19
CA LEU A 424 -4.25 -19.55 -24.67
C LEU A 424 -3.72 -18.82 -25.89
N CYS A 425 -4.58 -18.65 -26.89
CA CYS A 425 -4.39 -17.75 -28.01
C CYS A 425 -5.40 -16.61 -27.86
N ILE A 426 -4.92 -15.37 -27.77
CA ILE A 426 -5.72 -14.19 -27.39
C ILE A 426 -5.55 -13.13 -28.47
N GLY A 427 -6.66 -12.54 -28.93
CA GLY A 427 -6.63 -11.44 -29.89
C GLY A 427 -6.16 -11.87 -31.28
N ASN A 428 -5.44 -10.99 -31.98
CA ASN A 428 -4.95 -11.23 -33.33
C ASN A 428 -3.54 -11.87 -33.31
N VAL A 429 -3.48 -13.20 -33.46
CA VAL A 429 -2.25 -13.96 -33.63
C VAL A 429 -2.24 -14.59 -35.02
N PRO A 430 -1.20 -14.41 -35.85
CA PRO A 430 -1.13 -15.01 -37.18
C PRO A 430 -1.24 -16.54 -37.13
N ASN A 431 -1.96 -17.14 -38.08
CA ASN A 431 -2.28 -18.58 -38.08
C ASN A 431 -1.05 -19.49 -37.94
N GLU A 432 0.08 -19.16 -38.58
CA GLU A 432 1.33 -19.93 -38.49
C GLU A 432 2.03 -19.86 -37.12
N HIS A 433 1.62 -18.91 -36.28
CA HIS A 433 2.12 -18.71 -34.92
C HIS A 433 1.12 -19.15 -33.84
N GLN A 434 -0.05 -19.66 -34.23
CA GLN A 434 -1.01 -20.26 -33.29
C GLN A 434 -0.58 -21.70 -32.96
N PRO A 435 -0.30 -22.04 -31.69
CA PRO A 435 -0.02 -23.43 -31.31
C PRO A 435 -1.24 -24.33 -31.56
N ALA A 436 -1.03 -25.55 -32.05
CA ALA A 436 -2.12 -26.47 -32.40
C ALA A 436 -3.07 -26.78 -31.24
N ASP A 437 -2.55 -26.86 -30.01
CA ASP A 437 -3.34 -27.15 -28.80
C ASP A 437 -3.82 -25.87 -28.07
N ALA A 438 -3.66 -24.69 -28.68
CA ALA A 438 -4.09 -23.44 -28.08
C ALA A 438 -5.61 -23.27 -28.16
N VAL A 439 -6.20 -22.76 -27.08
CA VAL A 439 -7.62 -22.49 -26.98
C VAL A 439 -7.85 -20.98 -26.96
N ARG A 440 -8.89 -20.50 -27.64
CA ARG A 440 -9.40 -19.14 -27.47
C ARG A 440 -10.29 -19.06 -26.24
N PRO A 441 -9.95 -18.26 -25.22
CA PRO A 441 -10.78 -18.12 -24.03
C PRO A 441 -12.01 -17.23 -24.30
N GLU A 442 -13.11 -17.47 -23.59
CA GLU A 442 -14.33 -16.64 -23.73
C GLU A 442 -14.12 -15.18 -23.30
N ASN A 443 -13.22 -14.95 -22.33
CA ASN A 443 -12.84 -13.63 -21.84
C ASN A 443 -11.56 -13.09 -22.52
N GLU A 444 -11.35 -13.37 -23.81
CA GLU A 444 -10.13 -12.97 -24.50
C GLU A 444 -9.90 -11.45 -24.52
N ASP A 445 -10.96 -10.65 -24.59
CA ASP A 445 -10.87 -9.19 -24.56
C ASP A 445 -10.33 -8.67 -23.21
N ASP A 446 -10.79 -9.25 -22.10
CA ASP A 446 -10.28 -8.91 -20.75
C ASP A 446 -8.81 -9.28 -20.61
N LEU A 447 -8.41 -10.43 -21.15
CA LEU A 447 -7.02 -10.88 -21.11
C LEU A 447 -6.12 -10.02 -21.99
N LEU A 448 -6.57 -9.65 -23.19
CA LEU A 448 -5.84 -8.74 -24.07
C LEU A 448 -5.68 -7.37 -23.40
N TRP A 449 -6.78 -6.81 -22.87
CA TRP A 449 -6.77 -5.57 -22.10
C TRP A 449 -5.79 -5.62 -20.93
N ALA A 450 -5.77 -6.73 -20.19
CA ALA A 450 -4.90 -6.95 -19.05
C ALA A 450 -3.41 -7.05 -19.44
N LEU A 451 -3.10 -7.73 -20.54
CA LEU A 451 -1.73 -7.81 -21.09
C LEU A 451 -1.19 -6.44 -21.50
N LYS A 452 -2.07 -5.48 -21.81
CA LYS A 452 -1.72 -4.11 -22.17
C LYS A 452 -1.47 -3.20 -20.95
N GLY A 453 -0.77 -3.68 -19.92
CA GLY A 453 -0.35 -2.83 -18.78
C GLY A 453 -0.18 -3.51 -17.44
N ALA A 454 -0.71 -4.72 -17.24
CA ALA A 454 -0.67 -5.40 -15.95
C ALA A 454 0.57 -6.28 -15.72
N GLY A 455 1.48 -6.34 -16.70
CA GLY A 455 2.68 -7.15 -16.63
C GLY A 455 2.39 -8.64 -16.66
N THR A 456 3.17 -9.41 -15.92
CA THR A 456 3.09 -10.88 -15.87
C THR A 456 2.06 -11.39 -14.86
N ASN A 457 0.95 -10.67 -14.65
CA ASN A 457 0.01 -10.97 -13.56
C ASN A 457 -0.95 -12.13 -13.86
N PHE A 458 -1.28 -12.37 -15.13
CA PHE A 458 -2.41 -13.24 -15.51
C PHE A 458 -2.00 -14.53 -16.23
N GLY A 459 -0.70 -14.74 -16.45
CA GLY A 459 -0.14 -15.99 -16.96
C GLY A 459 1.28 -15.80 -17.50
N ILE A 460 1.88 -16.90 -17.96
CA ILE A 460 3.24 -16.87 -18.52
C ILE A 460 3.14 -16.67 -20.02
N VAL A 461 3.45 -15.46 -20.48
CA VAL A 461 3.44 -15.07 -21.89
C VAL A 461 4.56 -15.80 -22.65
N ILE A 462 4.20 -16.44 -23.76
CA ILE A 462 5.13 -17.11 -24.67
C ILE A 462 5.57 -16.13 -25.77
N SER A 463 4.60 -15.49 -26.41
CA SER A 463 4.84 -14.49 -27.46
C SER A 463 3.71 -13.47 -27.53
N VAL A 464 4.01 -12.33 -28.14
CA VAL A 464 3.05 -11.25 -28.44
C VAL A 464 3.17 -10.81 -29.89
N THR A 465 2.03 -10.49 -30.48
CA THR A 465 1.91 -9.90 -31.80
C THR A 465 1.76 -8.40 -31.65
N PHE A 466 2.72 -7.66 -32.20
CA PHE A 466 2.70 -6.21 -32.29
C PHE A 466 2.28 -5.75 -33.67
N MET A 467 1.55 -4.64 -33.72
CA MET A 467 1.46 -3.81 -34.92
C MET A 467 2.81 -3.08 -35.10
N ALA A 468 3.37 -3.14 -36.31
CA ALA A 468 4.64 -2.52 -36.65
C ALA A 468 4.43 -1.18 -37.36
N HIS A 469 5.45 -0.32 -37.28
CA HIS A 469 5.50 0.97 -37.96
C HIS A 469 6.71 1.06 -38.88
N ALA A 470 6.71 2.01 -39.81
CA ALA A 470 7.90 2.31 -40.61
C ALA A 470 9.04 2.78 -39.68
N ALA A 471 10.25 2.27 -39.89
CA ALA A 471 11.42 2.66 -39.10
C ALA A 471 11.79 4.12 -39.36
N PRO A 472 11.84 5.00 -38.34
CA PRO A 472 12.32 6.36 -38.50
C PRO A 472 13.84 6.45 -38.38
N THR A 473 14.39 7.54 -38.91
CA THR A 473 15.68 8.10 -38.47
C THR A 473 15.44 9.09 -37.33
N TYR A 474 16.42 9.26 -36.46
CA TYR A 474 16.34 10.12 -35.29
C TYR A 474 17.37 11.22 -35.38
N LEU A 475 16.94 12.48 -35.32
CA LEU A 475 17.81 13.61 -35.08
C LEU A 475 17.86 13.87 -33.57
N ILE A 476 19.04 13.72 -32.99
CA ILE A 476 19.29 13.92 -31.56
C ILE A 476 20.07 15.21 -31.38
N ARG A 477 19.66 16.03 -30.42
CA ARG A 477 20.36 17.27 -30.04
C ARG A 477 20.50 17.37 -28.53
N ASN A 478 21.66 17.80 -28.04
CA ASN A 478 21.94 17.85 -26.59
C ASN A 478 22.38 19.24 -26.11
N TRP A 479 22.00 19.55 -24.86
CA TRP A 479 22.40 20.75 -24.12
C TRP A 479 22.71 20.43 -22.66
N ILE A 480 23.61 21.21 -22.05
CA ILE A 480 23.78 21.28 -20.59
C ILE A 480 23.69 22.76 -20.21
N ILE A 481 22.68 23.10 -19.42
CA ILE A 481 22.34 24.47 -19.04
C ILE A 481 22.23 24.62 -17.52
N PRO A 482 22.24 25.86 -16.98
CA PRO A 482 21.90 26.10 -15.58
C PRO A 482 20.53 25.50 -15.23
N LEU A 483 20.38 25.01 -14.00
CA LEU A 483 19.14 24.38 -13.55
C LEU A 483 17.98 25.38 -13.53
N ASP A 484 17.01 25.14 -14.40
CA ASP A 484 15.77 25.91 -14.51
C ASP A 484 14.69 25.00 -15.14
N LEU A 485 13.85 24.42 -14.29
CA LEU A 485 12.81 23.46 -14.73
C LEU A 485 11.68 24.13 -15.50
N GLU A 486 11.48 25.45 -15.35
CA GLU A 486 10.46 26.20 -16.08
C GLU A 486 10.71 26.13 -17.59
N ARG A 487 11.97 26.01 -18.01
CA ARG A 487 12.34 25.86 -19.42
C ARG A 487 11.70 24.64 -20.08
N LEU A 488 11.60 23.52 -19.36
CA LEU A 488 10.96 22.32 -19.92
C LEU A 488 9.47 22.54 -20.18
N LYS A 489 8.79 23.23 -19.24
CA LYS A 489 7.38 23.64 -19.41
C LYS A 489 7.21 24.61 -20.57
N LEU A 490 8.13 25.56 -20.74
CA LEU A 490 8.06 26.53 -21.83
C LEU A 490 8.32 25.92 -23.20
N ILE A 491 9.08 24.82 -23.30
CA ILE A 491 9.39 24.17 -24.58
C ILE A 491 8.30 23.19 -25.00
N ALA A 492 7.81 22.37 -24.06
CA ALA A 492 6.94 21.23 -24.35
C ALA A 492 5.73 21.55 -25.28
N PRO A 493 4.98 22.67 -25.10
CA PRO A 493 3.82 22.99 -25.93
C PRO A 493 4.15 23.32 -27.40
N PHE A 494 5.40 23.67 -27.72
CA PHE A 494 5.82 24.06 -29.08
C PHE A 494 6.37 22.90 -29.90
N LEU A 495 6.49 21.70 -29.31
CA LEU A 495 7.08 20.55 -29.99
C LEU A 495 6.03 19.78 -30.79
N PRO A 496 6.32 19.41 -32.05
CA PRO A 496 5.44 18.53 -32.81
C PRO A 496 5.40 17.12 -32.20
N ARG A 497 4.39 16.34 -32.57
CA ARG A 497 4.16 14.99 -32.06
C ARG A 497 5.32 14.01 -32.28
N ASN A 498 6.10 14.20 -33.34
CA ASN A 498 7.28 13.39 -33.65
C ASN A 498 8.56 13.86 -32.93
N CYS A 499 8.44 14.86 -32.03
CA CYS A 499 9.54 15.38 -31.24
C CYS A 499 9.29 15.19 -29.74
N SER A 500 10.33 14.83 -28.99
CA SER A 500 10.32 14.72 -27.52
C SER A 500 11.52 15.45 -26.92
N ILE A 501 11.42 15.82 -25.63
CA ILE A 501 12.50 16.52 -24.92
C ILE A 501 12.67 15.96 -23.51
N ASP A 502 13.73 15.20 -23.31
CA ASP A 502 14.01 14.60 -22.01
C ASP A 502 14.92 15.51 -21.19
N GLY A 503 14.57 15.70 -19.92
CA GLY A 503 15.30 16.52 -18.96
C GLY A 503 16.07 15.67 -17.96
N TYR A 504 17.29 16.07 -17.63
CA TYR A 504 18.16 15.37 -16.69
C TYR A 504 18.65 16.35 -15.64
N VAL A 505 18.21 16.19 -14.40
CA VAL A 505 18.66 17.01 -13.27
C VAL A 505 19.74 16.25 -12.53
N PHE A 506 20.97 16.75 -12.57
CA PHE A 506 22.13 16.09 -11.97
C PHE A 506 23.13 17.12 -11.43
N CYS A 507 24.16 16.63 -10.75
CA CYS A 507 25.25 17.46 -10.27
C CYS A 507 26.53 17.20 -11.06
N GLU A 508 27.21 18.28 -11.42
CA GLU A 508 28.54 18.28 -12.04
C GLU A 508 29.35 19.42 -11.41
N ASP A 509 30.58 19.15 -10.98
CA ASP A 509 31.47 20.11 -10.29
C ASP A 509 30.78 20.86 -9.13
N ASP A 510 30.06 20.13 -8.27
CA ASP A 510 29.27 20.65 -7.15
C ASP A 510 28.21 21.70 -7.53
N GLN A 511 27.84 21.78 -8.81
CA GLN A 511 26.75 22.62 -9.31
C GLN A 511 25.63 21.75 -9.88
N LEU A 512 24.38 22.12 -9.58
CA LEU A 512 23.23 21.48 -10.22
C LEU A 512 23.09 21.97 -11.66
N ARG A 513 22.91 21.02 -12.57
CA ARG A 513 22.76 21.24 -14.01
C ARG A 513 21.46 20.64 -14.50
N LEU A 514 20.93 21.21 -15.57
CA LEU A 514 19.87 20.62 -16.38
C LEU A 514 20.48 20.20 -17.72
N GLY A 515 20.61 18.88 -17.91
CA GLY A 515 20.84 18.29 -19.21
C GLY A 515 19.53 18.20 -19.97
N VAL A 516 19.57 18.44 -21.28
CA VAL A 516 18.39 18.37 -22.14
C VAL A 516 18.75 17.59 -23.41
N THR A 517 17.95 16.59 -23.74
CA THR A 517 18.07 15.85 -25.01
C THR A 517 16.77 15.97 -25.79
N MET A 518 16.85 16.49 -27.01
CA MET A 518 15.72 16.51 -27.93
C MET A 518 15.84 15.35 -28.93
N PHE A 519 14.76 14.59 -29.10
CA PHE A 519 14.66 13.52 -30.08
C PHE A 519 13.61 13.88 -31.12
N GLN A 520 13.98 13.89 -32.39
CA GLN A 520 13.04 14.05 -33.50
C GLN A 520 13.05 12.80 -34.37
N ALA A 521 11.90 12.12 -34.47
CA ALA A 521 11.71 10.95 -35.30
C ALA A 521 11.17 11.34 -36.69
N ASN A 522 11.89 10.98 -37.75
CA ASN A 522 11.55 11.31 -39.12
C ASN A 522 11.40 10.03 -39.96
N THR A 523 10.26 9.86 -40.62
CA THR A 523 10.06 8.82 -41.65
C THR A 523 10.28 9.36 -43.07
N THR A 524 10.47 10.67 -43.21
CA THR A 524 10.74 11.41 -44.46
C THR A 524 11.86 12.44 -44.20
N GLU A 525 12.67 12.78 -45.21
CA GLU A 525 13.90 13.62 -45.09
C GLU A 525 13.69 15.12 -44.75
N LEU A 526 12.54 15.52 -44.18
CA LEU A 526 12.31 16.91 -43.78
C LEU A 526 12.76 17.15 -42.34
N ASP A 527 13.91 17.79 -42.18
CA ASP A 527 14.37 18.30 -40.90
C ASP A 527 13.53 19.50 -40.46
N VAL A 528 13.11 19.51 -39.20
CA VAL A 528 12.44 20.68 -38.62
C VAL A 528 13.54 21.56 -38.02
N GLU A 529 13.69 22.78 -38.54
CA GLU A 529 14.62 23.74 -37.96
C GLU A 529 14.19 24.15 -36.55
N ILE A 530 15.15 24.28 -35.63
CA ILE A 530 14.90 24.79 -34.29
C ILE A 530 14.37 26.22 -34.41
N SER A 531 13.19 26.48 -33.87
CA SER A 531 12.63 27.83 -33.85
C SER A 531 13.56 28.82 -33.12
N PRO A 532 13.62 30.09 -33.53
CA PRO A 532 14.42 31.11 -32.82
C PRO A 532 14.10 31.18 -31.33
N SER A 533 12.84 30.97 -30.95
CA SER A 533 12.38 30.94 -29.56
C SER A 533 13.01 29.80 -28.76
N LEU A 534 13.08 28.59 -29.33
CA LEU A 534 13.73 27.44 -28.66
C LEU A 534 15.24 27.69 -28.49
N ARG A 535 15.88 28.25 -29.53
CA ARG A 535 17.31 28.57 -29.51
C ARG A 535 17.65 29.60 -28.42
N ASN A 536 16.79 30.60 -28.21
CA ASN A 536 16.95 31.58 -27.14
C ASN A 536 16.81 30.94 -25.75
N LEU A 537 15.95 29.93 -25.59
CA LEU A 537 15.68 29.29 -24.31
C LEU A 537 16.75 28.27 -23.90
N LEU A 538 17.27 27.49 -24.86
CA LEU A 538 18.27 26.43 -24.63
C LEU A 538 19.72 26.91 -24.78
N GLY A 539 19.94 28.04 -25.48
CA GLY A 539 21.28 28.54 -25.76
C GLY A 539 22.02 27.70 -26.81
N PRO A 540 23.37 27.71 -26.82
CA PRO A 540 24.16 27.00 -27.81
C PRO A 540 24.05 25.48 -27.64
N GLU A 541 23.78 24.80 -28.75
CA GLU A 541 23.76 23.33 -28.83
C GLU A 541 25.17 22.76 -28.61
N MET A 542 25.27 21.66 -27.85
CA MET A 542 26.55 20.96 -27.64
C MET A 542 26.90 20.04 -28.82
N ASP A 543 25.93 19.22 -29.24
CA ASP A 543 26.06 18.33 -30.39
C ASP A 543 24.68 18.03 -31.01
N ALA A 544 24.71 17.69 -32.31
CA ALA A 544 23.58 17.13 -33.05
C ALA A 544 24.04 15.95 -33.91
N LYS A 545 23.24 14.89 -33.97
CA LYS A 545 23.54 13.72 -34.78
C LYS A 545 22.25 13.07 -35.29
N THR A 546 22.25 12.71 -36.57
CA THR A 546 21.21 11.86 -37.16
C THR A 546 21.65 10.40 -37.08
N VAL A 547 20.81 9.56 -36.50
CA VAL A 547 21.11 8.14 -36.26
C VAL A 547 19.89 7.27 -36.56
N ASN A 548 20.13 5.98 -36.77
CA ASN A 548 19.04 5.00 -36.85
C ASN A 548 18.65 4.50 -35.44
N GLY A 549 17.57 3.71 -35.33
CA GLY A 549 17.08 3.21 -34.03
C GLY A 549 18.04 2.27 -33.26
N VAL A 550 19.01 1.63 -33.92
CA VAL A 550 20.05 0.84 -33.24
C VAL A 550 21.12 1.77 -32.66
N GLU A 551 21.59 2.72 -33.47
CA GLU A 551 22.62 3.69 -33.10
C GLU A 551 22.13 4.72 -32.05
N LEU A 552 20.82 4.92 -31.94
CA LEU A 552 20.17 5.73 -30.91
C LEU A 552 20.59 5.30 -29.50
N PHE A 553 20.68 3.99 -29.24
CA PHE A 553 21.08 3.45 -27.94
C PHE A 553 22.51 3.84 -27.53
N ASP A 554 23.37 4.14 -28.51
CA ASP A 554 24.77 4.49 -28.32
C ASP A 554 25.05 5.99 -28.51
N THR A 555 24.00 6.81 -28.68
CA THR A 555 24.13 8.26 -28.92
C THR A 555 23.43 9.09 -27.84
N GLU A 556 22.35 8.58 -27.25
CA GLU A 556 21.58 9.29 -26.24
C GLU A 556 22.40 9.63 -24.97
N MET A 557 22.21 10.83 -24.42
CA MET A 557 22.89 11.31 -23.21
C MET A 557 22.67 10.41 -21.99
N TYR A 558 21.43 9.93 -21.80
CA TYR A 558 21.08 8.95 -20.76
C TYR A 558 21.96 7.70 -20.79
N MET A 559 22.33 7.21 -21.98
CA MET A 559 23.10 5.98 -22.15
C MET A 559 24.61 6.20 -22.16
N THR A 560 25.05 7.33 -22.71
CA THR A 560 26.46 7.56 -23.07
C THR A 560 27.21 8.52 -22.14
N LYS A 561 26.53 9.52 -21.57
CA LYS A 561 27.18 10.60 -20.82
C LYS A 561 26.92 10.51 -19.32
N MET A 562 25.71 10.16 -18.91
CA MET A 562 25.35 10.06 -17.49
C MET A 562 26.25 9.06 -16.75
N HIS A 563 27.07 9.56 -15.81
CA HIS A 563 28.04 8.82 -14.99
C HIS A 563 29.08 7.99 -15.78
N GLY A 564 29.53 8.51 -16.93
CA GLY A 564 30.48 7.80 -17.80
C GLY A 564 29.84 6.70 -18.65
N GLY A 565 28.50 6.70 -18.75
CA GLY A 565 27.71 5.77 -19.53
C GLY A 565 27.30 4.52 -18.75
N HIS A 566 26.03 4.10 -18.88
CA HIS A 566 25.51 2.93 -18.13
C HIS A 566 26.01 1.57 -18.67
N GLY A 567 26.95 1.58 -19.62
CA GLY A 567 27.59 0.40 -20.21
C GLY A 567 28.80 -0.14 -19.42
N ASP A 568 29.44 0.68 -18.59
CA ASP A 568 30.74 0.37 -17.99
C ASP A 568 30.69 -0.61 -16.81
N GLY A 569 29.50 -0.86 -16.24
CA GLY A 569 29.30 -1.82 -15.14
C GLY A 569 29.99 -1.46 -13.81
N LYS A 570 30.41 -0.20 -13.64
CA LYS A 570 31.13 0.32 -12.46
C LYS A 570 30.21 0.79 -11.33
N THR A 571 28.91 0.91 -11.60
CA THR A 571 27.93 1.47 -10.66
C THR A 571 26.75 0.53 -10.45
N SER A 572 26.13 0.67 -9.28
CA SER A 572 24.85 0.09 -8.91
C SER A 572 23.78 1.18 -8.86
N SER A 573 22.53 0.83 -9.10
CA SER A 573 21.42 1.79 -9.11
C SER A 573 20.14 1.23 -8.52
N PHE A 574 19.33 2.13 -7.96
CA PHE A 574 17.98 1.88 -7.49
C PHE A 574 17.08 3.04 -7.90
N LYS A 575 15.84 2.76 -8.35
CA LYS A 575 14.99 3.80 -8.94
C LYS A 575 13.50 3.56 -8.75
N ARG A 576 12.73 4.64 -8.73
CA ARG A 576 11.25 4.64 -8.80
C ARG A 576 10.82 5.73 -9.77
N CYS A 577 9.68 5.51 -10.45
CA CYS A 577 9.18 6.42 -11.46
C CYS A 577 7.76 6.89 -11.12
N PHE A 578 7.55 8.20 -11.26
CA PHE A 578 6.31 8.90 -10.94
C PHE A 578 5.84 9.69 -12.16
N PHE A 579 4.54 9.73 -12.38
CA PHE A 579 3.94 10.49 -13.47
C PHE A 579 3.57 11.88 -12.96
N LEU A 580 4.17 12.90 -13.56
CA LEU A 580 4.02 14.29 -13.16
C LEU A 580 3.22 15.06 -14.21
N LYS A 581 2.41 15.99 -13.73
CA LYS A 581 1.70 16.98 -14.52
C LYS A 581 2.13 18.36 -14.04
N ASP A 582 2.13 19.34 -14.95
CA ASP A 582 2.47 20.73 -14.67
C ASP A 582 3.90 20.90 -14.10
N ILE A 583 4.93 20.49 -14.85
CA ILE A 583 6.33 20.49 -14.33
C ILE A 583 6.84 21.87 -13.86
N GLY A 584 6.23 22.95 -14.34
CA GLY A 584 6.52 24.32 -13.90
C GLY A 584 5.56 24.85 -12.83
N ASP A 585 4.77 24.00 -12.17
CA ASP A 585 4.20 24.32 -10.87
C ASP A 585 5.35 24.57 -9.88
N MET A 586 5.33 25.73 -9.20
CA MET A 586 6.43 26.15 -8.32
C MET A 586 6.66 25.14 -7.19
N ARG A 587 5.59 24.54 -6.63
CA ARG A 587 5.71 23.58 -5.53
C ARG A 587 6.37 22.29 -6.00
N LEU A 588 6.00 21.78 -7.17
CA LEU A 588 6.61 20.60 -7.76
C LEU A 588 8.07 20.85 -8.11
N ALA A 589 8.36 21.95 -8.82
CA ALA A 589 9.73 22.31 -9.21
C ALA A 589 10.64 22.48 -7.98
N ASP A 590 10.22 23.26 -6.98
CA ASP A 590 10.95 23.43 -5.71
C ASP A 590 11.19 22.10 -5.01
N THR A 591 10.20 21.21 -5.03
CA THR A 591 10.31 19.89 -4.40
C THR A 591 11.39 19.08 -5.11
N LEU A 592 11.38 19.02 -6.44
CA LEU A 592 12.38 18.29 -7.22
C LEU A 592 13.79 18.84 -7.00
N VAL A 593 13.96 20.17 -6.98
CA VAL A 593 15.24 20.83 -6.72
C VAL A 593 15.76 20.50 -5.31
N LYS A 594 14.94 20.71 -4.27
CA LYS A 594 15.31 20.40 -2.87
C LYS A 594 15.66 18.92 -2.68
N MET A 595 14.98 18.03 -3.39
CA MET A 595 15.25 16.59 -3.32
C MET A 595 16.59 16.21 -3.96
N ILE A 596 16.96 16.80 -5.09
CA ILE A 596 18.25 16.51 -5.72
C ILE A 596 19.42 17.16 -4.98
N GLU A 597 19.19 18.29 -4.30
CA GLU A 597 20.16 18.90 -3.38
C GLU A 597 20.51 17.96 -2.22
N SER A 598 19.52 17.21 -1.70
CA SER A 598 19.72 16.27 -0.60
C SER A 598 20.27 14.91 -1.01
N ARG A 599 20.79 14.77 -2.24
CA ARG A 599 21.29 13.50 -2.76
C ARG A 599 22.45 12.93 -1.92
N PRO A 600 22.51 11.61 -1.71
CA PRO A 600 23.58 10.98 -0.92
C PRO A 600 24.88 10.79 -1.69
N THR A 601 24.83 10.78 -3.03
CA THR A 601 26.01 10.67 -3.88
C THR A 601 25.94 11.69 -5.02
N PRO A 602 27.07 12.12 -5.60
CA PRO A 602 27.07 12.99 -6.77
C PRO A 602 26.52 12.31 -8.03
N PHE A 603 26.34 10.98 -8.01
CA PHE A 603 25.82 10.21 -9.14
C PHE A 603 24.29 10.08 -9.14
N CYS A 604 23.58 10.54 -8.10
CA CYS A 604 22.12 10.53 -8.14
C CYS A 604 21.59 11.59 -9.12
N TYR A 605 20.48 11.28 -9.79
CA TYR A 605 19.85 12.18 -10.75
C TYR A 605 18.33 11.96 -10.84
N LEU A 606 17.65 12.94 -11.43
CA LEU A 606 16.26 12.85 -11.86
C LEU A 606 16.24 12.83 -13.39
N HIS A 607 15.47 11.91 -13.97
CA HIS A 607 15.25 11.84 -15.42
C HIS A 607 13.77 12.06 -15.73
N LEU A 608 13.48 13.13 -16.46
CA LEU A 608 12.15 13.58 -16.84
C LEU A 608 11.93 13.20 -18.30
N ILE A 609 11.17 12.12 -18.53
CA ILE A 609 10.88 11.60 -19.87
C ILE A 609 9.58 12.25 -20.38
N HIS A 610 9.63 12.87 -21.55
CA HIS A 610 8.49 13.63 -22.09
C HIS A 610 7.36 12.70 -22.58
N GLY A 611 6.16 12.92 -22.03
CA GLY A 611 4.91 12.22 -22.33
C GLY A 611 3.95 13.01 -23.23
N GLY A 612 2.66 12.76 -23.05
CA GLY A 612 1.58 13.36 -23.84
C GLY A 612 1.40 12.76 -25.24
N GLU A 613 0.65 13.47 -26.07
CA GLU A 613 0.34 13.08 -27.46
C GLU A 613 -0.32 11.69 -27.55
N ALA A 614 0.26 10.77 -28.32
CA ALA A 614 -0.28 9.43 -28.51
C ALA A 614 -0.50 8.64 -27.21
N VAL A 615 0.22 8.97 -26.13
CA VAL A 615 0.01 8.35 -24.82
C VAL A 615 -1.34 8.78 -24.24
N SER A 616 -1.69 10.07 -24.38
CA SER A 616 -2.93 10.68 -23.88
C SER A 616 -4.11 10.54 -24.84
N ASP A 617 -3.88 10.22 -26.12
CA ASP A 617 -4.95 9.93 -27.09
C ASP A 617 -5.75 8.66 -26.75
N VAL A 618 -5.14 7.75 -25.98
CA VAL A 618 -5.77 6.50 -25.55
C VAL A 618 -6.48 6.74 -24.21
N ASP A 619 -7.75 6.36 -24.13
CA ASP A 619 -8.53 6.50 -22.90
C ASP A 619 -7.89 5.73 -21.72
N ALA A 620 -8.03 6.28 -20.51
CA ALA A 620 -7.44 5.72 -19.30
C ALA A 620 -7.92 4.29 -19.00
N ASP A 621 -9.13 3.89 -19.42
CA ASP A 621 -9.69 2.55 -19.21
C ASP A 621 -9.55 1.62 -20.43
N ALA A 622 -8.99 2.10 -21.55
CA ALA A 622 -8.83 1.30 -22.77
C ALA A 622 -7.78 0.20 -22.65
N THR A 623 -6.84 0.30 -21.71
CA THR A 623 -5.88 -0.75 -21.37
C THR A 623 -5.68 -0.85 -19.86
N ALA A 624 -5.02 -1.90 -19.38
CA ALA A 624 -4.68 -2.01 -17.96
C ALA A 624 -3.71 -0.91 -17.46
N PHE A 625 -2.98 -0.26 -18.35
CA PHE A 625 -2.17 0.92 -18.02
C PHE A 625 -3.07 2.16 -17.96
N GLY A 626 -3.49 2.53 -16.74
CA GLY A 626 -4.47 3.62 -16.56
C GLY A 626 -3.91 5.03 -16.35
N CYS A 627 -2.62 5.17 -16.07
CA CYS A 627 -2.01 6.47 -15.77
C CYS A 627 -1.57 7.16 -17.07
N ARG A 628 -2.50 7.82 -17.80
CA ARG A 628 -2.22 8.39 -19.15
C ARG A 628 -2.11 9.91 -19.24
N ASP A 629 -2.66 10.63 -18.26
CA ASP A 629 -2.68 12.10 -18.23
C ASP A 629 -1.45 12.68 -17.50
N TRP A 630 -0.28 12.62 -18.15
CA TRP A 630 0.97 13.16 -17.61
C TRP A 630 1.85 13.81 -18.68
N GLU A 631 2.61 14.83 -18.26
CA GLU A 631 3.58 15.54 -19.11
C GLU A 631 4.96 14.91 -19.02
N PHE A 632 5.39 14.51 -17.82
CA PHE A 632 6.72 13.93 -17.61
C PHE A 632 6.65 12.70 -16.71
N ALA A 633 7.25 11.60 -17.16
CA ALA A 633 7.59 10.50 -16.28
C ALA A 633 8.92 10.80 -15.58
N CYS A 634 8.89 11.08 -14.29
CA CYS A 634 10.06 11.38 -13.47
C CYS A 634 10.64 10.11 -12.85
N VAL A 635 11.78 9.67 -13.36
CA VAL A 635 12.56 8.55 -12.82
C VAL A 635 13.58 9.09 -11.81
N VAL A 636 13.32 8.86 -10.53
CA VAL A 636 14.24 9.18 -9.44
C VAL A 636 15.26 8.05 -9.35
N THR A 637 16.52 8.34 -9.67
CA THR A 637 17.56 7.30 -9.73
C THR A 637 18.69 7.59 -8.76
N ALA A 638 18.83 6.71 -7.76
CA ALA A 638 20.01 6.67 -6.92
C ALA A 638 21.08 5.80 -7.57
N VAL A 639 22.32 6.29 -7.53
CA VAL A 639 23.47 5.60 -8.11
C VAL A 639 24.63 5.65 -7.12
N TRP A 640 25.37 4.55 -7.00
CA TRP A 640 26.58 4.48 -6.18
C TRP A 640 27.63 3.57 -6.85
N PRO A 641 28.92 3.70 -6.48
CA PRO A 641 29.97 2.80 -6.97
C PRO A 641 29.70 1.33 -6.57
N ILE A 642 29.97 0.38 -7.47
CA ILE A 642 29.67 -1.05 -7.23
C ILE A 642 30.46 -1.65 -6.05
N ASP A 643 31.64 -1.13 -5.76
CA ASP A 643 32.46 -1.51 -4.61
C ASP A 643 31.89 -1.00 -3.27
N GLN A 644 30.92 -0.09 -3.33
CA GLN A 644 30.14 0.36 -2.18
C GLN A 644 28.79 -0.36 -2.04
N ASP A 645 28.57 -1.44 -2.78
CA ASP A 645 27.46 -2.34 -2.54
C ASP A 645 27.47 -2.82 -1.08
N ASP A 646 26.28 -2.89 -0.47
CA ASP A 646 26.06 -3.33 0.91
C ASP A 646 26.70 -2.42 1.99
N THR A 647 27.12 -1.21 1.62
CA THR A 647 27.62 -0.19 2.55
C THR A 647 26.53 0.78 3.02
N LYS A 648 26.88 1.67 3.97
CA LYS A 648 26.02 2.76 4.43
C LYS A 648 25.56 3.66 3.26
N THR A 649 26.43 3.93 2.29
CA THR A 649 26.12 4.76 1.12
C THR A 649 24.98 4.17 0.29
N ALA A 650 25.02 2.86 0.00
CA ALA A 650 23.98 2.18 -0.76
C ALA A 650 22.63 2.21 -0.04
N LEU A 651 22.62 2.04 1.28
CA LEU A 651 21.41 2.14 2.10
C LEU A 651 20.83 3.55 2.11
N GLU A 652 21.67 4.59 2.24
CA GLU A 652 21.26 5.99 2.18
C GLU A 652 20.74 6.38 0.79
N ALA A 653 21.35 5.85 -0.27
CA ALA A 653 20.91 5.97 -1.65
C ALA A 653 19.51 5.38 -1.89
N VAL A 654 19.26 4.15 -1.42
CA VAL A 654 17.93 3.53 -1.49
C VAL A 654 16.91 4.30 -0.65
N GLN A 655 17.27 4.69 0.58
CA GLN A 655 16.39 5.46 1.46
C GLN A 655 16.02 6.80 0.85
N TRP A 656 16.97 7.51 0.23
CA TRP A 656 16.72 8.77 -0.46
C TRP A 656 15.65 8.62 -1.54
N VAL A 657 15.65 7.55 -2.35
CA VAL A 657 14.59 7.32 -3.36
C VAL A 657 13.21 7.22 -2.71
N TYR A 658 13.09 6.56 -1.55
CA TYR A 658 11.83 6.47 -0.82
C TYR A 658 11.42 7.78 -0.14
N ASP A 659 12.37 8.55 0.39
CA ASP A 659 12.10 9.85 0.97
C ASP A 659 11.61 10.84 -0.10
N VAL A 660 12.15 10.75 -1.32
CA VAL A 660 11.66 11.48 -2.49
C VAL A 660 10.28 10.96 -2.89
N ALA A 661 10.09 9.64 -2.96
CA ALA A 661 8.80 9.03 -3.29
C ALA A 661 7.67 9.50 -2.37
N GLU A 662 7.89 9.53 -1.06
CA GLU A 662 6.92 10.00 -0.07
C GLU A 662 6.45 11.44 -0.35
N LYS A 663 7.37 12.31 -0.77
CA LYS A 663 7.08 13.73 -1.02
C LYS A 663 6.51 13.99 -2.40
N LEU A 664 6.91 13.18 -3.39
CA LEU A 664 6.50 13.34 -4.78
C LEU A 664 5.16 12.67 -5.08
N LEU A 665 4.84 11.56 -4.40
CA LEU A 665 3.61 10.80 -4.64
C LEU A 665 2.32 11.65 -4.55
N PRO A 666 2.14 12.56 -3.56
CA PRO A 666 0.96 13.42 -3.50
C PRO A 666 0.87 14.47 -4.61
N LEU A 667 1.99 14.74 -5.30
CA LEU A 667 2.10 15.68 -6.43
C LEU A 667 2.06 14.95 -7.79
N SER A 668 1.94 13.62 -7.77
CA SER A 668 1.97 12.76 -8.95
C SER A 668 0.57 12.30 -9.31
N VAL A 669 0.29 12.10 -10.60
CA VAL A 669 -0.96 11.47 -11.07
C VAL A 669 -0.90 9.94 -10.98
N GLY A 670 0.30 9.37 -10.86
CA GLY A 670 0.50 7.93 -10.69
C GLY A 670 1.96 7.54 -10.45
N ALA A 671 2.20 6.26 -10.25
CA ALA A 671 3.53 5.65 -10.18
C ALA A 671 3.68 4.60 -11.29
N TYR A 672 4.90 4.33 -11.73
CA TYR A 672 5.10 3.35 -12.80
C TYR A 672 5.32 1.94 -12.25
N GLY A 673 4.36 1.04 -12.49
CA GLY A 673 4.40 -0.34 -11.96
C GLY A 673 5.60 -1.18 -12.41
N ALA A 674 6.26 -0.82 -13.52
CA ALA A 674 7.46 -1.52 -14.01
C ALA A 674 8.72 -1.28 -13.16
N ASP A 675 8.76 -0.17 -12.43
CA ASP A 675 9.88 0.21 -11.55
C ASP A 675 9.64 -0.18 -10.09
N LEU A 676 8.50 -0.81 -9.77
CA LEU A 676 8.21 -1.36 -8.44
C LEU A 676 8.81 -2.77 -8.27
N GLY A 677 9.17 -3.08 -7.03
CA GLY A 677 9.83 -4.30 -6.62
C GLY A 677 9.22 -4.94 -5.36
N PRO A 678 9.87 -5.96 -4.81
CA PRO A 678 9.40 -6.72 -3.65
C PRO A 678 9.57 -5.98 -2.31
N ASP A 679 10.19 -4.79 -2.29
CA ASP A 679 10.32 -4.01 -1.06
C ASP A 679 8.92 -3.68 -0.48
N PRO A 680 8.68 -3.90 0.82
CA PRO A 680 7.38 -3.63 1.44
C PRO A 680 6.87 -2.20 1.24
N ARG A 681 7.77 -1.21 1.09
CA ARG A 681 7.40 0.20 0.87
C ARG A 681 6.76 0.42 -0.50
N ASP A 682 7.06 -0.42 -1.49
CA ASP A 682 6.43 -0.34 -2.81
C ASP A 682 4.97 -0.76 -2.81
N LYS A 683 4.53 -1.50 -1.78
CA LYS A 683 3.13 -1.87 -1.63
C LYS A 683 2.23 -0.64 -1.66
N ALA A 684 2.64 0.46 -1.01
CA ALA A 684 1.91 1.72 -1.03
C ALA A 684 1.91 2.37 -2.42
N LEU A 685 3.06 2.36 -3.10
CA LEU A 685 3.23 2.93 -4.44
C LEU A 685 2.41 2.16 -5.49
N ALA A 686 2.24 0.85 -5.34
CA ALA A 686 1.44 0.01 -6.22
C ALA A 686 -0.04 0.42 -6.26
N ALA A 687 -0.54 1.12 -5.21
CA ALA A 687 -1.89 1.69 -5.22
C ALA A 687 -2.10 2.73 -6.34
N TRP A 688 -1.01 3.33 -6.81
CA TRP A 688 -0.98 4.40 -7.82
C TRP A 688 -0.51 3.91 -9.19
N ALA A 689 -0.30 2.60 -9.37
CA ALA A 689 0.33 2.04 -10.56
C ALA A 689 -0.60 1.87 -11.77
N PHE A 690 -1.91 1.74 -11.53
CA PHE A 690 -2.88 1.33 -12.55
C PHE A 690 -4.00 2.34 -12.78
N GLY A 691 -3.91 3.54 -12.17
CA GLY A 691 -4.96 4.56 -12.26
C GLY A 691 -6.34 4.01 -11.86
N PRO A 692 -7.41 4.27 -12.63
CA PRO A 692 -8.76 3.80 -12.32
C PRO A 692 -8.93 2.28 -12.47
N ASN A 693 -8.01 1.59 -13.14
CA ASN A 693 -8.18 0.18 -13.56
C ASN A 693 -7.85 -0.85 -12.47
N ARG A 694 -7.32 -0.41 -11.32
CA ARG A 694 -6.85 -1.28 -10.23
C ARG A 694 -7.93 -2.27 -9.76
N THR A 695 -9.18 -1.82 -9.60
CA THR A 695 -10.27 -2.65 -9.07
C THR A 695 -10.62 -3.80 -10.03
N ARG A 696 -10.74 -3.50 -11.32
CA ARG A 696 -10.97 -4.50 -12.37
C ARG A 696 -9.84 -5.53 -12.41
N LEU A 697 -8.59 -5.08 -12.31
CA LEU A 697 -7.41 -5.97 -12.26
C LEU A 697 -7.40 -6.88 -11.02
N ALA A 698 -7.75 -6.36 -9.85
CA ALA A 698 -7.85 -7.15 -8.62
C ALA A 698 -8.94 -8.23 -8.74
N GLN A 699 -10.10 -7.89 -9.33
CA GLN A 699 -11.17 -8.86 -9.59
C GLN A 699 -10.73 -9.94 -10.57
N LEU A 700 -10.13 -9.55 -11.70
CA LEU A 700 -9.58 -10.49 -12.68
C LEU A 700 -8.54 -11.41 -12.06
N LYS A 701 -7.66 -10.90 -11.19
CA LYS A 701 -6.61 -11.71 -10.54
C LYS A 701 -7.19 -12.81 -9.67
N ASN A 702 -8.26 -12.52 -8.93
CA ASN A 702 -8.95 -13.51 -8.10
C ASN A 702 -9.56 -14.65 -8.93
N HIS A 703 -9.94 -14.39 -10.19
CA HIS A 703 -10.56 -15.39 -11.06
C HIS A 703 -9.53 -16.15 -11.90
N LEU A 704 -8.49 -15.46 -12.39
CA LEU A 704 -7.51 -16.00 -13.34
C LEU A 704 -6.25 -16.55 -12.69
N ASP A 705 -6.00 -16.23 -11.42
CA ASP A 705 -4.92 -16.79 -10.62
C ASP A 705 -5.37 -17.01 -9.15
N PRO A 706 -6.43 -17.80 -8.89
CA PRO A 706 -6.97 -18.02 -7.55
C PRO A 706 -5.97 -18.70 -6.61
N GLY A 707 -5.03 -19.47 -7.18
CA GLY A 707 -3.94 -20.11 -6.45
C GLY A 707 -2.75 -19.19 -6.16
N ASN A 708 -2.77 -17.94 -6.62
CA ASN A 708 -1.68 -16.98 -6.55
C ASN A 708 -0.34 -17.58 -7.02
N VAL A 709 -0.37 -18.33 -8.14
CA VAL A 709 0.79 -18.92 -8.79
C VAL A 709 1.78 -17.83 -9.20
N LEU A 710 1.31 -16.67 -9.66
CA LEU A 710 2.16 -15.52 -10.00
C LEU A 710 2.18 -14.53 -8.84
N ALA A 711 2.69 -14.99 -7.70
CA ALA A 711 2.76 -14.24 -6.45
C ALA A 711 3.75 -13.06 -6.47
N TYR A 712 4.71 -13.06 -7.40
CA TYR A 712 5.83 -12.12 -7.42
C TYR A 712 5.71 -11.20 -8.64
N THR A 713 4.79 -10.25 -8.52
CA THR A 713 4.45 -9.25 -9.55
C THR A 713 4.07 -7.94 -8.86
N CYS A 714 3.88 -6.86 -9.64
CA CYS A 714 3.31 -5.63 -9.09
C CYS A 714 1.92 -5.94 -8.49
N PRO A 715 1.69 -5.71 -7.19
CA PRO A 715 0.51 -6.20 -6.50
C PRO A 715 -0.75 -5.39 -6.85
N PHE A 716 -1.88 -6.08 -6.97
CA PHE A 716 -3.20 -5.45 -6.97
C PHE A 716 -3.72 -5.40 -5.54
N LEU A 717 -3.69 -4.20 -4.95
CA LEU A 717 -4.29 -4.00 -3.64
C LEU A 717 -5.81 -4.08 -3.76
N LYS A 718 -6.45 -4.77 -2.81
CA LYS A 718 -7.91 -4.72 -2.67
C LYS A 718 -8.31 -3.26 -2.51
N THR A 719 -9.19 -2.81 -3.38
CA THR A 719 -9.75 -1.47 -3.31
C THR A 719 -10.78 -1.47 -2.18
N PRO A 720 -10.74 -0.51 -1.25
CA PRO A 720 -11.79 -0.39 -0.26
C PRO A 720 -13.15 -0.30 -0.96
N LYS A 721 -14.10 -1.17 -0.62
CA LYS A 721 -15.46 -1.15 -1.19
C LYS A 721 -16.18 0.20 -0.99
N GLN A 722 -15.74 1.02 -0.04
CA GLN A 722 -16.33 2.31 0.28
C GLN A 722 -15.29 3.43 0.23
N LYS A 723 -15.55 4.47 -0.56
CA LYS A 723 -14.77 5.70 -0.57
C LYS A 723 -15.03 6.52 0.70
N LEU A 724 -14.01 7.25 1.16
CA LEU A 724 -14.08 8.10 2.33
C LEU A 724 -13.83 9.57 1.97
N VAL A 725 -14.70 10.47 2.41
CA VAL A 725 -14.45 11.91 2.39
C VAL A 725 -14.28 12.40 3.82
N ILE A 726 -13.17 13.11 4.06
CA ILE A 726 -12.84 13.68 5.37
C ILE A 726 -12.98 15.20 5.28
N LEU A 727 -13.99 15.74 5.94
CA LEU A 727 -14.25 17.17 6.03
C LEU A 727 -13.47 17.73 7.22
N VAL A 728 -12.46 18.56 6.95
CA VAL A 728 -11.58 19.12 7.99
C VAL A 728 -12.07 20.53 8.35
N THR A 729 -12.70 20.63 9.51
CA THR A 729 -13.25 21.88 10.04
C THR A 729 -12.39 22.41 11.18
N GLY A 730 -12.66 23.63 11.62
CA GLY A 730 -11.94 24.26 12.73
C GLY A 730 -11.70 25.74 12.49
N GLU A 731 -11.29 26.42 13.54
CA GLU A 731 -11.11 27.87 13.50
C GLU A 731 -9.93 28.30 12.62
N HIS A 732 -9.90 29.58 12.26
CA HIS A 732 -8.77 30.16 11.55
C HIS A 732 -7.47 30.03 12.38
N GLY A 733 -6.33 29.74 11.76
CA GLY A 733 -5.07 29.48 12.47
C GLY A 733 -4.95 28.11 13.19
N ALA A 734 -5.98 27.25 13.17
CA ALA A 734 -5.92 25.93 13.80
C ALA A 734 -4.96 24.93 13.10
N GLY A 735 -4.54 25.22 11.87
CA GLY A 735 -3.61 24.36 11.11
C GLY A 735 -4.30 23.25 10.31
N LYS A 736 -5.52 23.51 9.80
CA LYS A 736 -6.32 22.54 9.02
C LYS A 736 -5.58 21.97 7.80
N ASP A 737 -5.06 22.85 6.94
CA ASP A 737 -4.34 22.45 5.71
C ASP A 737 -3.08 21.63 6.03
N TYR A 738 -2.38 22.01 7.11
CA TYR A 738 -1.21 21.29 7.63
C TYR A 738 -1.57 19.86 8.08
N CYS A 739 -2.62 19.70 8.90
CA CYS A 739 -3.07 18.39 9.35
C CYS A 739 -3.56 17.54 8.17
N ALA A 740 -4.37 18.11 7.27
CA ALA A 740 -4.90 17.43 6.10
C ALA A 740 -3.79 16.88 5.19
N GLY A 741 -2.74 17.67 4.92
CA GLY A 741 -1.59 17.23 4.13
C GLY A 741 -0.85 16.05 4.75
N ILE A 742 -0.64 16.07 6.07
CA ILE A 742 0.01 14.95 6.80
C ILE A 742 -0.88 13.71 6.81
N TRP A 743 -2.18 13.85 7.06
CA TRP A 743 -3.12 12.72 7.03
C TRP A 743 -3.21 12.09 5.65
N ALA A 744 -3.28 12.88 4.58
CA ALA A 744 -3.26 12.37 3.21
C ALA A 744 -1.97 11.57 2.92
N SER A 745 -0.83 12.06 3.38
CA SER A 745 0.46 11.33 3.29
C SER A 745 0.42 9.99 4.04
N VAL A 746 -0.03 9.98 5.31
CA VAL A 746 -0.12 8.75 6.11
C VAL A 746 -1.07 7.72 5.50
N LEU A 747 -2.23 8.15 5.01
CA LEU A 747 -3.18 7.26 4.34
C LEU A 747 -2.60 6.71 3.03
N SER A 748 -1.92 7.55 2.25
CA SER A 748 -1.22 7.16 1.00
C SER A 748 -0.14 6.12 1.20
N MET A 749 0.55 6.15 2.33
CA MET A 749 1.52 5.12 2.72
C MET A 749 0.89 3.76 3.06
N ASN A 750 -0.41 3.70 3.31
CA ASN A 750 -1.12 2.48 3.69
C ASN A 750 -2.02 1.99 2.56
N ALA A 751 -1.47 1.97 1.33
CA ALA A 751 -2.13 1.38 0.15
C ALA A 751 -3.43 2.07 -0.31
N THR A 752 -3.74 3.26 0.21
CA THR A 752 -4.98 4.00 -0.03
C THR A 752 -4.69 5.30 -0.79
N ARG A 753 -5.30 5.56 -1.95
CA ARG A 753 -5.08 6.83 -2.68
C ARG A 753 -5.77 7.98 -1.94
N ALA A 754 -5.00 8.79 -1.22
CA ALA A 754 -5.52 9.90 -0.43
C ALA A 754 -4.99 11.25 -0.93
N ARG A 755 -5.89 12.24 -1.08
CA ARG A 755 -5.55 13.60 -1.51
C ARG A 755 -6.18 14.64 -0.59
N ALA A 756 -5.42 15.68 -0.25
CA ALA A 756 -5.93 16.85 0.45
C ALA A 756 -6.17 18.00 -0.54
N VAL A 757 -7.34 18.61 -0.48
CA VAL A 757 -7.77 19.74 -1.32
C VAL A 757 -8.41 20.81 -0.46
N ASN A 758 -8.36 22.07 -0.89
CA ASN A 758 -9.04 23.16 -0.22
C ASN A 758 -10.17 23.69 -1.10
N ILE A 759 -11.41 23.67 -0.58
CA ILE A 759 -12.60 24.07 -1.35
C ILE A 759 -12.58 25.54 -1.79
N SER A 760 -11.80 26.37 -1.11
CA SER A 760 -11.64 27.79 -1.49
C SER A 760 -10.63 28.04 -2.62
N ASP A 761 -9.96 27.00 -3.13
CA ASP A 761 -8.96 27.18 -4.19
C ASP A 761 -9.57 27.71 -5.49
N GLU A 762 -10.79 27.30 -5.83
CA GLU A 762 -11.49 27.81 -7.01
C GLU A 762 -11.83 29.30 -6.88
N THR A 763 -12.32 29.73 -5.71
CA THR A 763 -12.53 31.15 -5.42
C THR A 763 -11.21 31.95 -5.50
N LYS A 764 -10.09 31.37 -5.08
CA LYS A 764 -8.78 32.04 -5.17
C LYS A 764 -8.32 32.20 -6.63
N ARG A 765 -8.59 31.23 -7.50
CA ARG A 765 -8.33 31.35 -8.95
C ARG A 765 -9.12 32.49 -9.55
N GLN A 766 -10.44 32.50 -9.31
CA GLN A 766 -11.32 33.54 -9.84
C GLN A 766 -10.95 34.93 -9.30
N TYR A 767 -10.56 35.03 -8.03
CA TYR A 767 -10.03 36.26 -7.44
C TYR A 767 -8.72 36.69 -8.10
N ALA A 768 -7.78 35.75 -8.31
CA ALA A 768 -6.51 36.02 -8.98
C ALA A 768 -6.71 36.53 -10.41
N ASP A 769 -7.60 35.90 -11.16
CA ASP A 769 -7.94 36.31 -12.53
C ASP A 769 -8.61 37.69 -12.55
N ALA A 770 -9.55 37.95 -11.63
CA ALA A 770 -10.28 39.21 -11.55
C ALA A 770 -9.40 40.39 -11.09
N THR A 771 -8.38 40.12 -10.27
CA THR A 771 -7.52 41.16 -9.67
C THR A 771 -6.11 41.21 -10.25
N SER A 772 -5.78 40.30 -11.19
CA SER A 772 -4.42 40.10 -11.69
C SER A 772 -3.39 39.85 -10.56
N THR A 773 -3.82 39.19 -9.48
CA THR A 773 -2.94 38.81 -8.36
C THR A 773 -2.27 37.45 -8.61
N ASP A 774 -1.13 37.20 -7.97
CA ASP A 774 -0.35 35.98 -8.20
C ASP A 774 -1.02 34.78 -7.54
N LEU A 775 -1.67 33.94 -8.35
CA LEU A 775 -2.35 32.72 -7.89
C LEU A 775 -1.40 31.75 -7.17
N GLY A 776 -0.17 31.58 -7.68
CA GLY A 776 0.81 30.67 -7.10
C GLY A 776 1.17 31.07 -5.68
N ARG A 777 1.41 32.37 -5.46
CA ARG A 777 1.64 32.93 -4.12
C ARG A 777 0.38 32.88 -3.27
N LEU A 778 -0.80 33.13 -3.83
CA LEU A 778 -2.07 33.10 -3.09
C LEU A 778 -2.41 31.70 -2.53
N LEU A 779 -1.95 30.64 -3.22
CA LEU A 779 -2.11 29.26 -2.80
C LEU A 779 -1.03 28.80 -1.80
N LEU A 780 0.20 29.32 -1.90
CA LEU A 780 1.37 28.73 -1.24
C LEU A 780 2.06 29.63 -0.20
N ASP A 781 1.99 30.95 -0.34
CA ASP A 781 2.65 31.94 0.51
C ASP A 781 1.68 32.42 1.59
N GLN A 782 1.88 31.94 2.83
CA GLN A 782 0.97 32.22 3.95
C GLN A 782 0.89 33.73 4.30
N PRO A 783 2.01 34.48 4.40
CA PRO A 783 1.98 35.94 4.52
C PRO A 783 1.18 36.63 3.40
N TYR A 784 1.41 36.25 2.14
CA TYR A 784 0.72 36.86 0.99
C TYR A 784 -0.78 36.53 1.00
N LYS A 785 -1.14 35.29 1.33
CA LYS A 785 -2.54 34.89 1.50
C LYS A 785 -3.25 35.67 2.61
N GLU A 786 -2.54 36.03 3.67
CA GLU A 786 -3.10 36.82 4.77
C GLU A 786 -3.33 38.28 4.38
N GLU A 787 -2.42 38.87 3.59
CA GLU A 787 -2.58 40.22 3.00
C GLU A 787 -3.88 40.32 2.18
N HIS A 788 -4.17 39.30 1.37
CA HIS A 788 -5.35 39.26 0.51
C HIS A 788 -6.63 38.70 1.19
N ARG A 789 -6.58 38.30 2.47
CA ARG A 789 -7.68 37.55 3.12
C ARG A 789 -9.00 38.32 3.16
N LEU A 790 -8.96 39.60 3.52
CA LEU A 790 -10.17 40.44 3.61
C LEU A 790 -10.80 40.64 2.23
N ALA A 791 -10.00 40.98 1.23
CA ALA A 791 -10.46 41.14 -0.15
C ALA A 791 -11.04 39.84 -0.73
N LEU A 792 -10.40 38.69 -0.45
CA LEU A 792 -10.93 37.36 -0.81
C LEU A 792 -12.26 37.06 -0.11
N HIS A 793 -12.44 37.50 1.13
CA HIS A 793 -13.67 37.30 1.87
C HIS A 793 -14.81 38.14 1.29
N GLU A 794 -14.54 39.41 0.97
CA GLU A 794 -15.48 40.31 0.30
C GLU A 794 -15.86 39.79 -1.09
N PHE A 795 -14.88 39.43 -1.91
CA PHE A 795 -15.10 38.83 -3.24
C PHE A 795 -16.00 37.60 -3.18
N TYR A 796 -15.74 36.70 -2.23
CA TYR A 796 -16.59 35.52 -2.04
C TYR A 796 -18.01 35.88 -1.60
N LYS A 797 -18.17 36.90 -0.75
CA LYS A 797 -19.49 37.36 -0.30
C LYS A 797 -20.30 37.94 -1.45
N GLU A 798 -19.68 38.74 -2.31
CA GLU A 798 -20.31 39.26 -3.53
C GLU A 798 -20.76 38.12 -4.46
N GLN A 799 -19.94 37.08 -4.63
CA GLN A 799 -20.33 35.92 -5.41
C GLN A 799 -21.50 35.15 -4.79
N LEU A 800 -21.54 35.01 -3.46
CA LEU A 800 -22.66 34.35 -2.77
C LEU A 800 -23.99 35.10 -2.95
N GLU A 801 -23.97 36.43 -3.00
CA GLU A 801 -25.18 37.23 -3.25
C GLU A 801 -25.77 36.95 -4.64
N GLN A 802 -24.92 36.67 -5.63
CA GLN A 802 -25.32 36.36 -7.01
C GLN A 802 -25.58 34.86 -7.23
N ARG A 803 -24.87 33.99 -6.51
CA ARG A 803 -24.91 32.52 -6.61
C ARG A 803 -25.05 31.90 -5.21
N PRO A 804 -26.25 31.83 -4.64
CA PRO A 804 -26.46 31.27 -3.30
C PRO A 804 -26.03 29.81 -3.15
N GLU A 805 -26.06 29.03 -4.23
CA GLU A 805 -25.64 27.61 -4.27
C GLU A 805 -24.13 27.42 -4.50
N LEU A 806 -23.34 28.49 -4.61
CA LEU A 806 -21.90 28.44 -4.89
C LEU A 806 -21.09 27.46 -4.00
N PRO A 807 -21.32 27.36 -2.67
CA PRO A 807 -20.59 26.39 -1.84
C PRO A 807 -20.84 24.95 -2.27
N LYS A 808 -22.09 24.64 -2.63
CA LYS A 808 -22.50 23.34 -3.13
C LYS A 808 -21.91 23.07 -4.52
N GLU A 809 -21.88 24.07 -5.39
CA GLU A 809 -21.25 23.97 -6.71
C GLU A 809 -19.76 23.63 -6.61
N HIS A 810 -18.99 24.35 -5.78
CA HIS A 810 -17.58 24.04 -5.53
C HIS A 810 -17.39 22.64 -4.93
N PHE A 811 -18.27 22.23 -4.01
CA PHE A 811 -18.21 20.88 -3.44
C PHE A 811 -18.46 19.81 -4.51
N MET A 812 -19.48 19.98 -5.37
CA MET A 812 -19.79 19.06 -6.47
C MET A 812 -18.62 18.95 -7.46
N GLU A 813 -17.96 20.06 -7.78
CA GLU A 813 -16.79 20.08 -8.67
C GLU A 813 -15.61 19.26 -8.11
N LEU A 814 -15.33 19.40 -6.81
CA LEU A 814 -14.32 18.55 -6.14
C LEU A 814 -14.71 17.06 -6.18
N MET A 815 -15.98 16.76 -5.99
CA MET A 815 -16.49 15.39 -5.94
C MET A 815 -16.55 14.72 -7.31
N ASN A 816 -16.76 15.46 -8.41
CA ASN A 816 -16.63 14.91 -9.77
C ASN A 816 -15.23 14.37 -10.05
N ASN A 817 -14.22 14.92 -9.37
CA ASN A 817 -12.83 14.47 -9.45
C ASN A 817 -12.48 13.35 -8.44
N ILE A 818 -13.47 12.75 -7.75
CA ILE A 818 -13.23 11.69 -6.74
C ILE A 818 -12.96 10.31 -7.36
N VAL A 819 -13.22 10.12 -8.66
CA VAL A 819 -13.12 8.82 -9.34
C VAL A 819 -11.76 8.16 -9.09
N ASP A 820 -10.70 8.98 -9.07
CA ASP A 820 -9.32 8.57 -8.91
C ASP A 820 -8.77 8.56 -7.47
N VAL A 821 -9.60 8.73 -6.44
CA VAL A 821 -9.12 8.67 -5.04
C VAL A 821 -9.99 7.76 -4.18
N ASP A 822 -9.35 7.06 -3.25
CA ASP A 822 -10.00 6.29 -2.20
C ASP A 822 -10.42 7.21 -1.04
N VAL A 823 -9.61 8.27 -0.79
CA VAL A 823 -9.86 9.29 0.24
C VAL A 823 -9.69 10.69 -0.30
N LEU A 824 -10.71 11.53 -0.12
CA LEU A 824 -10.62 12.96 -0.36
C LEU A 824 -10.73 13.71 0.98
N ILE A 825 -9.68 14.45 1.32
CA ILE A 825 -9.65 15.30 2.51
C ILE A 825 -9.91 16.74 2.06
N ILE A 826 -11.02 17.32 2.49
CA ILE A 826 -11.45 18.65 2.08
C ILE A 826 -11.29 19.62 3.25
N THR A 827 -10.53 20.68 3.04
CA THR A 827 -10.39 21.79 3.99
C THR A 827 -11.12 23.03 3.48
N GLY A 828 -11.26 24.04 4.35
CA GLY A 828 -11.84 25.34 3.96
C GLY A 828 -13.36 25.40 3.99
N MET A 829 -14.02 24.37 4.55
CA MET A 829 -15.47 24.33 4.75
C MET A 829 -15.97 25.56 5.53
N ARG A 830 -17.12 26.11 5.15
CA ARG A 830 -17.73 27.29 5.78
C ARG A 830 -19.09 26.99 6.43
N GLU A 831 -19.67 25.83 6.14
CA GLU A 831 -20.95 25.37 6.65
C GLU A 831 -20.87 25.03 8.15
N GLU A 832 -21.91 25.37 8.91
CA GLU A 832 -21.97 25.06 10.34
C GLU A 832 -22.07 23.54 10.63
N ALA A 833 -22.68 22.78 9.71
CA ALA A 833 -22.82 21.32 9.79
C ALA A 833 -22.60 20.65 8.43
N PRO A 834 -21.34 20.53 7.99
CA PRO A 834 -21.02 20.09 6.64
C PRO A 834 -21.43 18.63 6.41
N LEU A 835 -21.36 17.75 7.41
CA LEU A 835 -21.83 16.36 7.28
C LEU A 835 -23.31 16.24 6.97
N ALA A 836 -24.15 16.98 7.69
CA ALA A 836 -25.60 16.96 7.48
C ALA A 836 -25.97 17.57 6.11
N THR A 837 -25.19 18.55 5.65
CA THR A 837 -25.41 19.26 4.39
C THR A 837 -25.02 18.42 3.17
N TYR A 838 -23.84 17.79 3.21
CA TYR A 838 -23.23 17.19 2.01
C TYR A 838 -23.43 15.68 1.89
N SER A 839 -23.57 14.94 2.99
CA SER A 839 -23.74 13.48 2.93
C SER A 839 -24.97 13.01 2.12
N PRO A 840 -26.13 13.68 2.11
CA PRO A 840 -27.28 13.26 1.30
C PRO A 840 -27.06 13.40 -0.21
N LEU A 841 -26.14 14.27 -0.64
CA LEU A 841 -25.83 14.49 -2.07
C LEU A 841 -25.01 13.34 -2.66
N PHE A 842 -24.27 12.61 -1.82
CA PHE A 842 -23.39 11.51 -2.22
C PHE A 842 -23.59 10.30 -1.29
N PRO A 843 -24.77 9.68 -1.34
CA PRO A 843 -25.17 8.74 -0.31
C PRO A 843 -24.43 7.40 -0.38
N ASP A 844 -23.73 7.10 -1.48
CA ASP A 844 -22.83 5.95 -1.62
C ASP A 844 -21.43 6.17 -1.00
N ILE A 845 -21.12 7.39 -0.58
CA ILE A 845 -19.78 7.78 -0.12
C ILE A 845 -19.83 8.05 1.39
N LYS A 846 -18.92 7.42 2.14
CA LYS A 846 -18.83 7.69 3.57
C LYS A 846 -18.18 9.04 3.80
N MET A 847 -18.83 9.89 4.59
CA MET A 847 -18.28 11.19 4.99
C MET A 847 -18.07 11.24 6.49
N ILE A 848 -16.93 11.78 6.93
CA ILE A 848 -16.65 12.06 8.34
C ILE A 848 -16.14 13.49 8.51
N GLU A 849 -16.36 14.09 9.68
CA GLU A 849 -15.84 15.41 10.04
C GLU A 849 -14.73 15.25 11.07
N VAL A 850 -13.57 15.85 10.80
CA VAL A 850 -12.48 15.99 11.77
C VAL A 850 -12.30 17.47 12.09
N ARG A 851 -12.62 17.85 13.32
CA ARG A 851 -12.47 19.21 13.80
C ARG A 851 -11.09 19.43 14.39
N VAL A 852 -10.29 20.28 13.76
CA VAL A 852 -8.97 20.69 14.26
C VAL A 852 -9.14 21.87 15.19
N GLN A 853 -8.70 21.72 16.43
CA GLN A 853 -8.75 22.74 17.47
C GLN A 853 -7.36 23.06 18.00
N THR A 854 -7.19 24.29 18.48
CA THR A 854 -5.96 24.78 19.10
C THR A 854 -6.29 25.87 20.11
N SER A 855 -5.51 25.94 21.17
CA SER A 855 -5.52 27.02 22.16
C SER A 855 -5.46 28.40 21.50
N LYS A 856 -6.12 29.38 22.14
CA LYS A 856 -6.12 30.79 21.67
C LYS A 856 -4.70 31.32 21.51
N TRP A 857 -3.79 30.97 22.43
CA TRP A 857 -2.40 31.41 22.39
C TRP A 857 -1.66 30.92 21.14
N ILE A 858 -1.79 29.64 20.78
CA ILE A 858 -1.19 29.10 19.55
C ILE A 858 -1.80 29.74 18.30
N ARG A 859 -3.12 29.99 18.29
CA ARG A 859 -3.78 30.71 17.19
C ARG A 859 -3.23 32.11 17.02
N LYS A 860 -3.01 32.85 18.12
CA LYS A 860 -2.39 34.19 18.10
C LYS A 860 -1.00 34.16 17.47
N ILE A 861 -0.14 33.23 17.90
CA ILE A 861 1.21 33.09 17.34
C ILE A 861 1.18 32.80 15.83
N ARG A 862 0.26 31.94 15.39
CA ARG A 862 0.16 31.56 13.98
C ARG A 862 -0.45 32.64 13.09
N ARG A 863 -1.26 33.55 13.65
CA ARG A 863 -1.95 34.65 12.95
C ARG A 863 -1.15 35.95 12.93
N GLY A 864 -0.30 36.20 13.92
CA GLY A 864 0.54 37.42 13.98
C GLY A 864 -0.19 38.71 14.39
N CYS A 865 -1.45 38.66 14.87
CA CYS A 865 -2.20 39.82 15.38
C CYS A 865 -3.09 39.49 16.60
N GLU A 866 -3.54 40.53 17.31
CA GLU A 866 -4.56 40.44 18.39
C GLU A 866 -5.98 40.47 17.80
N ASP A 867 -6.88 39.65 18.33
CA ASP A 867 -8.31 39.69 18.02
C ASP A 867 -9.16 39.33 19.25
N ASP A 868 -10.28 40.04 19.37
CA ASP A 868 -11.31 40.05 20.43
C ASP A 868 -12.54 39.20 20.06
N GLY A 869 -12.38 38.24 19.15
CA GLY A 869 -13.46 37.35 18.72
C GLY A 869 -14.00 36.45 19.84
N ASP A 870 -15.31 36.56 20.09
CA ASP A 870 -16.06 35.74 21.05
C ASP A 870 -15.99 34.24 20.67
N ASP A 871 -15.84 33.36 21.67
CA ASP A 871 -15.84 31.91 21.45
C ASP A 871 -17.26 31.47 21.07
N SER A 872 -17.62 31.54 19.79
CA SER A 872 -18.90 31.01 19.36
C SER A 872 -18.90 29.49 19.58
N GLU A 873 -19.71 29.03 20.51
CA GLU A 873 -19.85 27.60 20.81
C GLU A 873 -20.26 26.82 19.55
N ALA A 874 -19.63 25.66 19.37
CA ALA A 874 -19.90 24.78 18.25
C ALA A 874 -21.37 24.32 18.23
N LYS A 875 -22.14 24.74 17.22
CA LYS A 875 -23.55 24.34 17.03
C LYS A 875 -23.76 22.89 16.59
N ALA A 876 -22.73 22.24 16.03
CA ALA A 876 -22.79 20.85 15.59
C ALA A 876 -21.55 20.05 16.02
N ALA A 877 -21.74 18.76 16.34
CA ALA A 877 -20.67 17.84 16.73
C ALA A 877 -19.95 17.24 15.51
N ALA A 878 -18.63 17.27 15.55
CA ALA A 878 -17.78 16.57 14.58
C ALA A 878 -17.64 15.09 14.94
N THR A 879 -17.34 14.24 13.94
CA THR A 879 -17.06 12.82 14.18
C THR A 879 -15.86 12.64 15.09
N PHE A 880 -14.78 13.38 14.82
CA PHE A 880 -13.57 13.40 15.62
C PHE A 880 -13.12 14.84 15.90
N THR A 881 -12.44 15.03 17.03
CA THR A 881 -11.76 16.28 17.37
C THR A 881 -10.27 16.02 17.54
N PHE A 882 -9.42 16.83 16.92
CA PHE A 882 -7.97 16.76 17.03
C PHE A 882 -7.41 18.06 17.59
N ASN A 883 -6.63 17.98 18.68
CA ASN A 883 -5.91 19.12 19.22
C ASN A 883 -4.52 19.24 18.58
N ASN A 884 -4.25 20.39 17.95
CA ASN A 884 -3.01 20.70 17.22
C ASN A 884 -2.13 21.77 17.93
N ASP A 885 -2.07 21.73 19.26
CA ASP A 885 -1.26 22.67 20.06
C ASP A 885 0.24 22.32 20.12
N GLU A 886 0.60 21.06 19.93
CA GLU A 886 2.00 20.61 20.02
C GLU A 886 2.80 20.86 18.74
N LYS A 887 4.12 20.99 18.88
CA LYS A 887 5.05 21.10 17.75
C LYS A 887 5.44 19.70 17.24
N GLY A 888 5.52 19.54 15.92
CA GLY A 888 5.97 18.32 15.26
C GLY A 888 4.83 17.53 14.60
N THR A 889 5.19 16.51 13.80
CA THR A 889 4.22 15.75 12.98
C THR A 889 3.66 14.51 13.69
N ASP A 890 4.24 14.08 14.81
CA ASP A 890 4.03 12.73 15.32
C ASP A 890 2.61 12.50 15.86
N ARG A 891 2.04 13.46 16.59
CA ARG A 891 0.63 13.37 17.05
C ARG A 891 -0.34 13.41 15.87
N VAL A 892 -0.07 14.21 14.84
CA VAL A 892 -0.87 14.29 13.62
C VAL A 892 -0.85 12.94 12.88
N LYS A 893 0.34 12.34 12.72
CA LYS A 893 0.51 11.01 12.12
C LYS A 893 -0.17 9.92 12.94
N SER A 894 0.00 9.95 14.27
CA SER A 894 -0.62 9.00 15.20
C SER A 894 -2.14 9.05 15.16
N PHE A 895 -2.72 10.25 15.08
CA PHE A 895 -4.17 10.43 14.92
C PHE A 895 -4.69 9.73 13.66
N ALA A 896 -4.05 9.94 12.50
CA ALA A 896 -4.45 9.24 11.27
C ALA A 896 -4.35 7.73 11.41
N LYS A 897 -3.25 7.23 12.01
CA LYS A 897 -3.06 5.79 12.21
C LYS A 897 -4.13 5.17 13.12
N ARG A 898 -4.53 5.89 14.17
CA ARG A 898 -5.45 5.38 15.19
C ARG A 898 -6.92 5.53 14.81
N HIS A 899 -7.29 6.60 14.13
CA HIS A 899 -8.70 6.96 13.91
C HIS A 899 -9.14 6.93 12.45
N LEU A 900 -8.21 7.13 11.50
CA LEU A 900 -8.56 7.21 10.07
C LEU A 900 -8.24 5.90 9.33
N LEU A 901 -7.09 5.27 9.58
CA LEU A 901 -6.73 3.98 8.98
C LEU A 901 -7.74 2.85 9.24
N PRO A 902 -8.38 2.73 10.42
CA PRO A 902 -9.36 1.66 10.66
C PRO A 902 -10.50 1.61 9.64
N PHE A 903 -10.84 2.73 8.97
CA PHE A 903 -11.88 2.74 7.92
C PHE A 903 -11.51 1.93 6.67
N PHE A 904 -10.25 1.53 6.52
CA PHE A 904 -9.74 0.72 5.41
C PHE A 904 -9.43 -0.72 5.83
N HIS A 905 -9.81 -1.11 7.03
CA HIS A 905 -9.65 -2.50 7.48
C HIS A 905 -10.62 -3.42 6.72
N GLU A 906 -10.13 -4.59 6.30
CA GLU A 906 -10.90 -5.57 5.52
C GLU A 906 -12.16 -6.11 6.24
N ASP A 907 -12.20 -5.98 7.57
CA ASP A 907 -13.37 -6.34 8.38
C ASP A 907 -14.61 -5.48 8.08
N LEU A 908 -14.45 -4.19 7.72
CA LEU A 908 -15.59 -3.37 7.31
C LEU A 908 -16.18 -3.86 5.98
N GLU A 909 -15.35 -4.29 5.04
CA GLU A 909 -15.81 -4.87 3.78
C GLU A 909 -16.54 -6.20 4.00
N ARG A 910 -16.00 -7.02 4.91
CA ARG A 910 -16.61 -8.27 5.32
C ARG A 910 -17.98 -8.00 5.96
N LEU A 911 -18.09 -7.02 6.86
CA LEU A 911 -19.36 -6.61 7.44
C LEU A 911 -20.35 -6.13 6.38
N ALA A 912 -19.91 -5.29 5.44
CA ALA A 912 -20.74 -4.80 4.34
C ALA A 912 -21.26 -5.94 3.45
N SER A 913 -20.45 -6.99 3.22
CA SER A 913 -20.86 -8.16 2.43
C SER A 913 -21.94 -9.02 3.11
N MET A 914 -22.14 -8.87 4.42
CA MET A 914 -23.19 -9.56 5.17
C MET A 914 -24.55 -8.85 5.07
N VAL A 915 -24.65 -7.69 4.42
CA VAL A 915 -25.88 -6.91 4.24
C VAL A 915 -26.40 -7.08 2.81
N PRO A 916 -27.30 -8.05 2.54
CA PRO A 916 -27.83 -8.27 1.21
C PRO A 916 -28.83 -7.16 0.84
N THR A 917 -28.90 -6.88 -0.46
CA THR A 917 -29.97 -6.08 -1.06
C THR A 917 -31.15 -7.00 -1.37
N ILE A 918 -32.34 -6.63 -0.89
CA ILE A 918 -33.62 -7.29 -1.17
C ILE A 918 -34.41 -6.33 -2.08
N PRO A 919 -34.53 -6.63 -3.38
CA PRO A 919 -35.24 -5.76 -4.29
C PRO A 919 -36.75 -5.78 -4.01
N ASN A 920 -37.42 -4.66 -4.25
CA ASN A 920 -38.88 -4.51 -4.20
C ASN A 920 -39.53 -4.84 -2.84
N TYR A 921 -38.86 -4.55 -1.73
CA TYR A 921 -39.38 -4.81 -0.38
C TYR A 921 -39.33 -3.53 0.48
N PRO A 922 -40.37 -3.17 1.24
CA PRO A 922 -41.73 -3.73 1.23
C PRO A 922 -42.53 -3.37 -0.04
N THR A 923 -42.24 -2.24 -0.71
CA THR A 923 -42.75 -1.82 -2.05
C THR A 923 -42.21 -0.42 -2.41
N PRO A 924 -42.00 -0.07 -3.70
CA PRO A 924 -40.93 -0.54 -4.59
C PRO A 924 -39.61 0.19 -4.29
N VAL A 925 -38.77 -0.38 -3.41
CA VAL A 925 -37.47 0.18 -3.00
C VAL A 925 -36.47 -0.98 -2.85
N ASP A 926 -35.17 -0.73 -3.05
CA ASP A 926 -34.09 -1.68 -2.77
C ASP A 926 -33.76 -1.69 -1.27
N PHE A 927 -34.21 -2.71 -0.55
CA PHE A 927 -34.06 -2.81 0.90
C PHE A 927 -32.75 -3.48 1.31
N ARG A 928 -31.93 -2.81 2.12
CA ARG A 928 -30.71 -3.39 2.71
C ARG A 928 -31.04 -4.09 4.03
N HIS A 929 -30.91 -5.41 4.07
CA HIS A 929 -31.23 -6.20 5.26
C HIS A 929 -30.07 -6.24 6.26
N VAL A 930 -29.90 -5.17 7.04
CA VAL A 930 -28.78 -5.01 8.00
C VAL A 930 -28.76 -6.10 9.07
N LEU A 931 -29.92 -6.56 9.53
CA LEU A 931 -30.01 -7.61 10.55
C LEU A 931 -29.48 -8.97 10.10
N ASN A 932 -29.29 -9.19 8.79
CA ASN A 932 -28.62 -10.39 8.26
C ASN A 932 -27.18 -10.56 8.77
N ILE A 933 -26.55 -9.47 9.25
CA ILE A 933 -25.26 -9.54 9.94
C ILE A 933 -25.32 -10.52 11.12
N VAL A 934 -26.39 -10.48 11.92
CA VAL A 934 -26.52 -11.35 13.10
C VAL A 934 -26.77 -12.80 12.69
N SER A 935 -27.41 -13.03 11.53
CA SER A 935 -27.62 -14.36 10.95
C SER A 935 -26.36 -14.95 10.30
N SER A 936 -25.34 -14.12 10.03
CA SER A 936 -24.09 -14.55 9.39
C SER A 936 -23.10 -15.13 10.41
N PRO A 937 -22.33 -16.20 10.09
CA PRO A 937 -21.33 -16.76 10.99
C PRO A 937 -20.32 -15.71 11.47
N ASN A 938 -20.19 -15.56 12.79
CA ASN A 938 -19.36 -14.54 13.47
C ASN A 938 -19.75 -13.07 13.19
N GLY A 939 -20.89 -12.79 12.53
CA GLY A 939 -21.25 -11.43 12.14
C GLY A 939 -21.58 -10.51 13.32
N GLN A 940 -22.26 -11.02 14.37
CA GLN A 940 -22.52 -10.24 15.59
C GLN A 940 -21.21 -9.82 16.28
N THR A 941 -20.27 -10.75 16.48
CA THR A 941 -18.96 -10.47 17.11
C THR A 941 -18.13 -9.50 16.28
N LEU A 942 -18.13 -9.67 14.95
CA LEU A 942 -17.46 -8.75 14.03
C LEU A 942 -18.03 -7.34 14.16
N CYS A 943 -19.37 -7.22 14.13
CA CYS A 943 -20.06 -5.94 14.24
C CYS A 943 -19.75 -5.24 15.57
N THR A 944 -19.85 -5.92 16.72
CA THR A 944 -19.57 -5.30 18.02
C THR A 944 -18.10 -4.93 18.18
N SER A 945 -17.17 -5.74 17.64
CA SER A 945 -15.75 -5.40 17.62
C SER A 945 -15.49 -4.14 16.80
N LEU A 946 -16.16 -3.98 15.65
CA LEU A 946 -16.05 -2.77 14.83
C LEU A 946 -16.69 -1.56 15.53
N LEU A 947 -17.85 -1.71 16.16
CA LEU A 947 -18.45 -0.65 16.98
C LEU A 947 -17.48 -0.17 18.07
N LYS A 948 -16.81 -1.12 18.75
CA LYS A 948 -15.80 -0.81 19.76
C LYS A 948 -14.61 -0.05 19.19
N THR A 949 -14.06 -0.49 18.06
CA THR A 949 -12.86 0.09 17.45
C THR A 949 -13.11 1.47 16.82
N HIS A 950 -14.30 1.70 16.25
CA HIS A 950 -14.62 2.93 15.52
C HIS A 950 -15.24 4.03 16.37
N PHE A 951 -15.55 3.76 17.63
CA PHE A 951 -16.03 4.78 18.56
C PHE A 951 -14.98 5.88 18.74
N ALA A 952 -15.38 7.13 18.51
CA ALA A 952 -14.49 8.29 18.65
C ALA A 952 -14.22 8.66 20.11
N GLY A 953 -15.13 8.30 21.01
CA GLY A 953 -15.01 8.54 22.43
C GLY A 953 -14.13 7.50 23.13
N ASP A 954 -14.03 7.67 24.45
CA ASP A 954 -13.33 6.74 25.33
C ASP A 954 -14.36 5.87 26.06
N TRP A 955 -14.38 4.57 25.76
CA TRP A 955 -15.27 3.62 26.42
C TRP A 955 -15.09 3.56 27.94
N ALA A 956 -13.93 3.96 28.46
CA ALA A 956 -13.73 4.05 29.92
C ALA A 956 -14.59 5.14 30.56
N LYS A 957 -14.97 6.18 29.80
CA LYS A 957 -15.80 7.32 30.22
C LYS A 957 -17.28 7.16 29.89
N VAL A 958 -17.69 6.01 29.37
CA VAL A 958 -19.09 5.70 29.08
C VAL A 958 -19.68 4.98 30.28
N ASP A 959 -20.80 5.48 30.78
CA ASP A 959 -21.46 4.93 31.97
C ASP A 959 -22.48 3.86 31.60
N ALA A 960 -23.21 4.02 30.48
CA ALA A 960 -24.19 3.03 30.01
C ALA A 960 -24.33 2.99 28.49
N ILE A 961 -24.88 1.87 28.00
CA ILE A 961 -25.28 1.69 26.61
C ILE A 961 -26.80 1.66 26.53
N ALA A 962 -27.40 2.45 25.64
CA ALA A 962 -28.83 2.46 25.41
C ALA A 962 -29.19 1.86 24.04
N CYS A 963 -30.35 1.22 23.94
CA CYS A 963 -30.88 0.74 22.65
C CYS A 963 -32.41 0.72 22.64
N CYS A 964 -33.00 0.86 21.45
CA CYS A 964 -34.45 0.81 21.27
C CYS A 964 -34.87 -0.58 20.80
N GLU A 965 -36.04 -1.06 21.23
CA GLU A 965 -36.63 -2.30 20.71
C GLU A 965 -36.79 -2.26 19.17
N ALA A 966 -36.99 -1.07 18.60
CA ALA A 966 -37.12 -0.87 17.18
C ALA A 966 -35.78 -0.72 16.42
N GLY A 967 -34.64 -0.73 17.11
CA GLY A 967 -33.31 -0.54 16.50
C GLY A 967 -32.15 -0.74 17.48
N GLY A 968 -31.18 -1.58 17.11
CA GLY A 968 -29.97 -1.89 17.90
C GLY A 968 -30.11 -2.98 18.97
N PHE A 969 -31.32 -3.48 19.24
CA PHE A 969 -31.61 -4.45 20.33
C PHE A 969 -30.85 -5.79 20.24
N LEU A 970 -30.43 -6.21 19.04
CA LEU A 970 -29.65 -7.45 18.84
C LEU A 970 -28.13 -7.25 19.00
N LEU A 971 -27.65 -6.01 19.04
CA LEU A 971 -26.23 -5.67 19.01
C LEU A 971 -25.76 -4.99 20.29
N ALA A 972 -26.59 -4.09 20.84
CA ALA A 972 -26.26 -3.34 22.04
C ALA A 972 -26.02 -4.22 23.28
N PRO A 973 -26.81 -5.28 23.57
CA PRO A 973 -26.54 -6.15 24.71
C PRO A 973 -25.20 -6.90 24.58
N ALA A 974 -24.88 -7.36 23.37
CA ALA A 974 -23.61 -8.04 23.11
C ALA A 974 -22.41 -7.10 23.27
N LEU A 975 -22.54 -5.84 22.85
CA LEU A 975 -21.52 -4.81 23.06
C LEU A 975 -21.38 -4.44 24.54
N ALA A 976 -22.49 -4.27 25.25
CA ALA A 976 -22.52 -3.96 26.69
C ALA A 976 -21.83 -5.05 27.52
N GLN A 977 -22.08 -6.32 27.19
CA GLN A 977 -21.40 -7.45 27.80
C GLN A 977 -19.89 -7.46 27.52
N GLN A 978 -19.46 -7.13 26.30
CA GLN A 978 -18.04 -7.07 25.94
C GLN A 978 -17.28 -5.91 26.60
N LEU A 979 -18.00 -4.85 27.00
CA LEU A 979 -17.45 -3.65 27.63
C LEU A 979 -17.63 -3.62 29.15
N ASP A 980 -18.36 -4.59 29.71
CA ASP A 980 -18.78 -4.60 31.12
C ASP A 980 -19.50 -3.31 31.52
N LYS A 981 -20.51 -2.93 30.73
CA LYS A 981 -21.32 -1.72 30.93
C LYS A 981 -22.81 -2.07 31.12
N PRO A 982 -23.55 -1.31 31.95
CA PRO A 982 -24.99 -1.48 32.08
C PRO A 982 -25.70 -1.14 30.76
N LEU A 983 -26.80 -1.85 30.50
CA LEU A 983 -27.68 -1.65 29.35
C LEU A 983 -28.97 -0.95 29.78
N ILE A 984 -29.36 0.10 29.05
CA ILE A 984 -30.63 0.83 29.19
C ILE A 984 -31.57 0.37 28.06
N PRO A 985 -32.52 -0.54 28.35
CA PRO A 985 -33.47 -1.02 27.35
C PRO A 985 -34.63 -0.02 27.18
N ILE A 986 -34.79 0.54 25.98
CA ILE A 986 -35.93 1.38 25.62
C ILE A 986 -36.94 0.52 24.87
N ARG A 987 -38.17 0.44 25.37
CA ARG A 987 -39.23 -0.43 24.81
C ARG A 987 -40.37 0.38 24.21
N ASN A 988 -41.20 -0.26 23.38
CA ASN A 988 -42.47 0.35 23.00
C ASN A 988 -43.36 0.53 24.25
N ALA A 989 -44.17 1.59 24.25
CA ALA A 989 -45.02 1.97 25.37
C ALA A 989 -45.90 0.81 25.90
N GLY A 990 -46.04 0.69 27.22
CA GLY A 990 -46.84 -0.33 27.90
C GLY A 990 -46.15 -1.68 28.10
N LYS A 991 -44.84 -1.78 27.88
CA LYS A 991 -44.05 -3.01 28.03
C LYS A 991 -43.13 -3.03 29.25
N LEU A 992 -42.97 -1.90 29.95
CA LEU A 992 -42.16 -1.77 31.16
C LEU A 992 -43.03 -1.47 32.39
N PRO A 993 -42.64 -1.97 33.58
CA PRO A 993 -43.32 -1.64 34.82
C PRO A 993 -43.06 -0.17 35.23
N PRO A 994 -44.07 0.61 35.66
CA PRO A 994 -43.89 1.96 36.19
C PRO A 994 -42.95 2.02 37.42
N PRO A 995 -42.24 3.14 37.65
CA PRO A 995 -42.30 4.41 36.92
C PRO A 995 -41.49 4.42 35.60
N VAL A 996 -42.08 4.99 34.55
CA VAL A 996 -41.46 5.12 33.22
C VAL A 996 -41.53 6.57 32.71
N VAL A 997 -40.53 6.98 31.93
CA VAL A 997 -40.58 8.15 31.05
C VAL A 997 -41.11 7.69 29.70
N LEU A 998 -41.99 8.48 29.07
CA LEU A 998 -42.66 8.13 27.81
C LEU A 998 -42.54 9.28 26.81
N VAL A 999 -42.10 8.97 25.58
CA VAL A 999 -42.07 9.93 24.46
C VAL A 999 -42.85 9.36 23.27
N SER A 1000 -43.61 10.22 22.59
CA SER A 1000 -44.34 9.85 21.38
C SER A 1000 -43.40 9.60 20.19
N LYS A 1001 -43.71 8.59 19.37
CA LYS A 1001 -42.87 8.15 18.25
C LYS A 1001 -43.68 8.07 16.96
N SER A 1002 -43.15 8.66 15.89
CA SER A 1002 -43.69 8.49 14.52
C SER A 1002 -43.31 7.11 13.94
N LEU A 1003 -44.21 6.51 13.16
CA LEU A 1003 -43.97 5.21 12.50
C LEU A 1003 -42.78 5.28 11.52
N SER A 1004 -42.02 4.19 11.42
CA SER A 1004 -40.99 4.01 10.39
C SER A 1004 -41.63 3.79 9.01
N HIS A 1005 -40.86 3.88 7.92
CA HIS A 1005 -41.37 3.66 6.56
C HIS A 1005 -42.03 2.27 6.41
N ILE A 1006 -41.41 1.22 6.96
CA ILE A 1006 -41.94 -0.15 6.95
C ILE A 1006 -43.18 -0.25 7.86
N SER A 1007 -43.12 0.35 9.05
CA SER A 1007 -44.23 0.30 10.02
C SER A 1007 -45.44 1.15 9.62
N SER A 1008 -45.26 2.14 8.72
CA SER A 1008 -46.35 2.99 8.22
C SER A 1008 -47.25 2.28 7.20
N LEU A 1009 -46.81 1.14 6.66
CA LEU A 1009 -47.55 0.31 5.70
C LEU A 1009 -48.39 -0.79 6.38
N ALA A 1010 -48.24 -0.99 7.69
CA ALA A 1010 -49.01 -1.97 8.46
C ALA A 1010 -50.11 -1.26 9.27
N ASP A 1011 -51.37 -1.35 8.82
CA ASP A 1011 -52.47 -0.55 9.36
C ASP A 1011 -53.25 -1.20 10.53
N HIS A 1012 -53.73 -0.32 11.41
CA HIS A 1012 -54.91 -0.40 12.31
C HIS A 1012 -54.95 -1.17 13.65
N TYR A 1013 -53.89 -1.77 14.19
CA TYR A 1013 -53.95 -2.37 15.56
C TYR A 1013 -52.76 -2.10 16.51
N ALA A 1014 -51.88 -1.13 16.21
CA ALA A 1014 -50.78 -0.81 17.11
C ALA A 1014 -51.22 0.09 18.28
N THR A 1015 -51.68 -0.50 19.37
CA THR A 1015 -51.73 0.16 20.69
C THR A 1015 -50.31 0.48 21.16
N GLY A 1016 -49.96 1.77 21.18
CA GLY A 1016 -48.71 2.29 21.75
C GLY A 1016 -47.94 3.23 20.81
N GLN A 1017 -48.40 4.48 20.64
CA GLN A 1017 -47.75 5.50 19.79
C GLN A 1017 -46.49 6.14 20.45
N GLY A 1018 -45.67 5.37 21.16
CA GLY A 1018 -44.53 5.90 21.91
C GLY A 1018 -43.51 4.84 22.34
N ILE A 1019 -42.37 5.32 22.83
CA ILE A 1019 -41.31 4.53 23.45
C ILE A 1019 -41.10 4.97 24.89
N GLU A 1020 -40.74 4.03 25.75
CA GLU A 1020 -40.60 4.23 27.19
C GLU A 1020 -39.34 3.57 27.76
N MET A 1021 -38.89 4.10 28.90
CA MET A 1021 -37.83 3.50 29.72
C MET A 1021 -38.05 3.83 31.20
N ASN A 1022 -37.51 3.02 32.10
CA ASN A 1022 -37.61 3.26 33.55
C ASN A 1022 -36.88 4.57 33.93
N THR A 1023 -37.48 5.34 34.86
CA THR A 1023 -36.96 6.65 35.28
C THR A 1023 -35.57 6.59 35.91
N ASP A 1024 -35.23 5.49 36.56
CA ASP A 1024 -34.07 5.40 37.44
C ASP A 1024 -32.79 4.95 36.72
N LEU A 1025 -32.86 4.75 35.39
CA LEU A 1025 -31.76 4.24 34.58
C LEU A 1025 -30.81 5.32 34.07
N VAL A 1026 -31.20 6.60 34.16
CA VAL A 1026 -30.41 7.75 33.71
C VAL A 1026 -30.34 8.77 34.83
N SER A 1027 -29.13 9.22 35.14
CA SER A 1027 -28.88 10.31 36.11
C SER A 1027 -28.24 11.51 35.43
N ASN A 1028 -28.35 12.69 36.04
CA ASN A 1028 -27.74 13.91 35.51
C ASN A 1028 -26.20 13.76 35.39
N GLY A 1029 -25.65 14.13 34.23
CA GLY A 1029 -24.23 14.01 33.92
C GLY A 1029 -23.76 12.60 33.50
N MET A 1030 -24.66 11.64 33.36
CA MET A 1030 -24.34 10.28 32.90
C MET A 1030 -24.02 10.25 31.40
N SER A 1031 -22.88 9.66 31.06
CA SER A 1031 -22.43 9.46 29.67
C SER A 1031 -23.06 8.22 29.06
N VAL A 1032 -23.88 8.40 28.02
CA VAL A 1032 -24.67 7.33 27.40
C VAL A 1032 -24.32 7.17 25.93
N VAL A 1033 -24.03 5.94 25.51
CA VAL A 1033 -23.88 5.59 24.09
C VAL A 1033 -25.13 4.85 23.61
N VAL A 1034 -25.87 5.46 22.69
CA VAL A 1034 -26.98 4.82 21.99
C VAL A 1034 -26.42 3.96 20.86
N VAL A 1035 -26.80 2.69 20.83
CA VAL A 1035 -26.47 1.77 19.72
C VAL A 1035 -27.73 1.52 18.92
N ASP A 1036 -27.67 1.82 17.63
CA ASP A 1036 -28.76 1.61 16.67
C ASP A 1036 -28.28 0.77 15.48
N ASP A 1037 -29.19 0.06 14.82
CA ASP A 1037 -28.84 -0.70 13.61
C ASP A 1037 -28.86 0.19 12.36
N VAL A 1038 -29.83 1.10 12.24
CA VAL A 1038 -30.05 1.91 11.04
C VAL A 1038 -30.32 3.38 11.32
N LEU A 1039 -29.58 4.27 10.65
CA LEU A 1039 -29.88 5.69 10.54
C LEU A 1039 -30.36 6.02 9.13
N ALA A 1040 -31.68 6.18 8.97
CA ALA A 1040 -32.32 6.62 7.73
C ALA A 1040 -32.91 8.04 7.91
N SER A 1041 -34.21 8.15 8.20
CA SER A 1041 -34.90 9.45 8.38
C SER A 1041 -34.62 10.15 9.73
N GLY A 1042 -33.95 9.49 10.68
CA GLY A 1042 -33.65 10.04 12.00
C GLY A 1042 -34.83 10.10 12.98
N LYS A 1043 -36.07 9.81 12.58
CA LYS A 1043 -37.27 9.92 13.44
C LYS A 1043 -37.24 9.02 14.68
N THR A 1044 -36.80 7.77 14.53
CA THR A 1044 -36.67 6.84 15.67
C THR A 1044 -35.61 7.33 16.65
N LEU A 1045 -34.43 7.69 16.14
CA LEU A 1045 -33.33 8.17 16.95
C LEU A 1045 -33.69 9.49 17.66
N TYR A 1046 -34.43 10.39 17.01
CA TYR A 1046 -34.96 11.61 17.64
C TYR A 1046 -35.82 11.30 18.87
N ALA A 1047 -36.74 10.32 18.77
CA ALA A 1047 -37.56 9.91 19.91
C ALA A 1047 -36.69 9.35 21.05
N VAL A 1048 -35.67 8.55 20.73
CA VAL A 1048 -34.73 7.97 21.71
C VAL A 1048 -33.93 9.08 22.41
N LEU A 1049 -33.37 10.02 21.66
CA LEU A 1049 -32.59 11.13 22.21
C LEU A 1049 -33.45 12.04 23.10
N ARG A 1050 -34.70 12.31 22.68
CA ARG A 1050 -35.66 13.04 23.51
C ARG A 1050 -35.97 12.32 24.81
N LEU A 1051 -36.20 11.01 24.75
CA LEU A 1051 -36.50 10.20 25.93
C LEU A 1051 -35.34 10.24 26.94
N LEU A 1052 -34.10 10.13 26.47
CA LEU A 1052 -32.90 10.26 27.30
C LEU A 1052 -32.78 11.65 27.95
N CYS A 1053 -33.04 12.72 27.19
CA CYS A 1053 -33.00 14.08 27.73
C CYS A 1053 -34.13 14.35 28.74
N GLU A 1054 -35.35 13.85 28.49
CA GLU A 1054 -36.48 13.96 29.43
C GLU A 1054 -36.21 13.17 30.74
N ALA A 1055 -35.39 12.13 30.69
CA ALA A 1055 -34.91 11.42 31.89
C ALA A 1055 -33.68 12.04 32.56
N GLY A 1056 -33.14 13.14 32.02
CA GLY A 1056 -32.08 13.93 32.66
C GLY A 1056 -30.67 13.80 32.05
N ALA A 1057 -30.49 13.12 30.92
CA ALA A 1057 -29.21 13.15 30.20
C ALA A 1057 -29.00 14.50 29.49
N ARG A 1058 -27.79 15.06 29.58
CA ARG A 1058 -27.42 16.26 28.81
C ARG A 1058 -27.06 15.87 27.38
N ILE A 1059 -27.39 16.71 26.42
CA ILE A 1059 -27.12 16.45 24.99
C ILE A 1059 -25.63 16.20 24.72
N GLU A 1060 -24.73 16.89 25.45
CA GLU A 1060 -23.28 16.73 25.29
C GLU A 1060 -22.74 15.38 25.78
N ASP A 1061 -23.47 14.71 26.67
CA ASP A 1061 -23.09 13.42 27.26
C ASP A 1061 -23.66 12.23 26.47
N ILE A 1062 -24.38 12.49 25.37
CA ILE A 1062 -24.97 11.45 24.52
C ILE A 1062 -24.13 11.29 23.25
N SER A 1063 -23.73 10.06 22.96
CA SER A 1063 -23.15 9.66 21.67
C SER A 1063 -23.98 8.55 21.03
N VAL A 1064 -23.93 8.45 19.70
CA VAL A 1064 -24.67 7.44 18.94
C VAL A 1064 -23.73 6.67 18.02
N MET A 1065 -23.82 5.35 18.09
CA MET A 1065 -23.14 4.41 17.19
C MET A 1065 -24.18 3.64 16.39
N VAL A 1066 -24.09 3.71 15.07
CA VAL A 1066 -25.02 3.08 14.14
C VAL A 1066 -24.29 2.07 13.26
N VAL A 1067 -24.90 0.92 12.95
CA VAL A 1067 -24.29 -0.04 12.03
C VAL A 1067 -24.30 0.47 10.60
N ALA A 1068 -25.46 0.85 10.08
CA ALA A 1068 -25.61 1.32 8.70
C ALA A 1068 -26.34 2.66 8.63
N GLU A 1069 -25.81 3.58 7.85
CA GLU A 1069 -26.42 4.87 7.55
C GLU A 1069 -26.88 4.93 6.10
N PHE A 1070 -28.02 5.59 5.87
CA PHE A 1070 -28.63 5.83 4.57
C PHE A 1070 -28.79 7.34 4.36
N PRO A 1071 -27.73 8.04 3.93
CA PRO A 1071 -27.69 9.50 3.93
C PRO A 1071 -28.75 10.14 3.04
N PHE A 1072 -29.19 9.45 1.98
CA PHE A 1072 -30.23 9.93 1.07
C PHE A 1072 -31.52 10.36 1.80
N HIS A 1073 -31.84 9.74 2.93
CA HIS A 1073 -33.03 10.06 3.72
C HIS A 1073 -32.87 11.24 4.69
N GLY A 1074 -31.70 11.89 4.74
CA GLY A 1074 -31.51 13.17 5.43
C GLY A 1074 -31.58 13.11 6.97
N GLY A 1075 -31.38 11.95 7.60
CA GLY A 1075 -31.57 11.79 9.05
C GLY A 1075 -30.72 12.71 9.92
N ARG A 1076 -29.47 12.99 9.52
CA ARG A 1076 -28.60 13.95 10.23
C ARG A 1076 -29.15 15.37 10.19
N GLY A 1077 -29.62 15.82 9.01
CA GLY A 1077 -30.24 17.14 8.85
C GLY A 1077 -31.49 17.28 9.71
N PHE A 1078 -32.36 16.26 9.70
CA PHE A 1078 -33.55 16.23 10.56
C PHE A 1078 -33.21 16.36 12.05
N LEU A 1079 -32.21 15.63 12.54
CA LEU A 1079 -31.78 15.70 13.95
C LEU A 1079 -31.20 17.07 14.30
N GLN A 1080 -30.46 17.68 13.38
CA GLN A 1080 -29.92 19.02 13.55
C GLN A 1080 -31.05 20.07 13.65
N GLU A 1081 -32.02 20.05 12.74
CA GLU A 1081 -33.20 20.94 12.77
C GLU A 1081 -34.00 20.82 14.07
N LYS A 1082 -33.99 19.63 14.69
CA LYS A 1082 -34.67 19.35 15.95
C LYS A 1082 -33.82 19.66 17.21
N GLY A 1083 -32.66 20.28 17.05
CA GLY A 1083 -31.80 20.70 18.17
C GLY A 1083 -30.83 19.65 18.67
N PHE A 1084 -30.72 18.50 18.00
CA PHE A 1084 -29.80 17.40 18.37
C PHE A 1084 -28.50 17.40 17.54
N GLY A 1085 -28.17 18.50 16.86
CA GLY A 1085 -26.94 18.61 16.06
C GLY A 1085 -25.63 18.48 16.86
N ARG A 1086 -25.67 18.68 18.19
CA ARG A 1086 -24.53 18.52 19.11
C ARG A 1086 -24.31 17.08 19.57
N VAL A 1087 -25.18 16.13 19.21
CA VAL A 1087 -24.98 14.70 19.49
C VAL A 1087 -23.98 14.14 18.50
N ASN A 1088 -22.92 13.48 18.99
CA ASN A 1088 -21.96 12.82 18.11
C ASN A 1088 -22.56 11.54 17.55
N ILE A 1089 -22.83 11.50 16.25
CA ILE A 1089 -23.42 10.34 15.56
C ILE A 1089 -22.38 9.74 14.61
N GLN A 1090 -22.03 8.48 14.84
CA GLN A 1090 -21.09 7.72 14.03
C GLN A 1090 -21.78 6.50 13.40
N SER A 1091 -21.38 6.14 12.18
CA SER A 1091 -21.86 4.95 11.49
C SER A 1091 -20.69 4.05 11.08
N LEU A 1092 -20.87 2.72 11.05
CA LEU A 1092 -19.86 1.81 10.50
C LEU A 1092 -19.92 1.76 8.98
N LEU A 1093 -21.10 1.53 8.42
CA LEU A 1093 -21.36 1.40 6.99
C LEU A 1093 -22.23 2.54 6.48
N VAL A 1094 -22.11 2.84 5.19
CA VAL A 1094 -22.99 3.76 4.46
C VAL A 1094 -23.49 3.07 3.19
N PHE A 1095 -24.76 3.22 2.87
CA PHE A 1095 -25.40 2.74 1.64
C PHE A 1095 -26.24 3.88 1.04
N ASP A 1096 -26.43 3.91 -0.29
CA ASP A 1096 -27.25 4.94 -0.95
C ASP A 1096 -28.63 5.12 -0.31
N GLY A 1097 -29.40 4.02 -0.21
CA GLY A 1097 -30.81 4.06 0.18
C GLY A 1097 -31.74 4.63 -0.91
N LYS A 1098 -31.37 4.49 -2.19
CA LYS A 1098 -32.20 4.89 -3.34
C LYS A 1098 -33.37 3.94 -3.59
#